data_AF-R7TR92-F1
#
_entry.id   AF-R7TR92-F1
#
_cell.length_a   1.000
_cell.length_b   1.000
_cell.length_c   1.000
_cell.angle_alpha   90.00
_cell.angle_beta   90.00
_cell.angle_gamma   90.00
#
_symmetry.space_group_name_H-M   'P 1'
#
loop_
_entity.id
_entity.type
_entity.pdbx_description
1 polymer ?
#
loop_
_entity_poly.entity_id
_entity_poly.type
_entity_poly.pdbx_seq_one_letter_code
_entity_poly.pdbx_strand_id
1 'polypeptide(L)'
;MFRQNRLQERRKRLEDFFTLEQLEPRLLLSADPIAALQDNALQLEQDASITLEVITENEQQYLRLVDENDTVLGKKSISDIAAGSTITVTGSDGADTFTVDQSFLDLGEQSFVVQFDGKGGNDKVAAADNVTSSAWQINGENEVSMGANGIVEFLNVEALQAMQTDDSQHVLAAINNNYHWQVDAEGQGIVSTLDDLPGSILQAVSTVSISFDGFDILGGSGSDYLDYSQYTTGVVVDLDAGTATGFDSVSGFNTLVGSAHSDTLTGDSNDNLFVGGIGDVIFGNSGFDTVLNQQHDSDLNLNVTTQQIPDENDPASTVTVTTFEYQSGTWTEDNNGSWTFTSSGQMELQDVDLIGAIGDAPVQVYLEGGAGDDTLIGGSEDDILIGGLGVDQLTGGAGYDQALIEDGAIIYADKLSVTADTDVFAVGLGYAGGSGTASLGIAGLYMQNTLSSTALAQIESGVTADIGSRLGDIDNIERLTVTADNRVDLIVAAGAMGYGGSFGVGASSAVSDITKVTKALVGTEDASAVEGVVLVNGDALVKANSDGLVIGTAVSASWATGKVAPSGGEEPATTNSTYGVSVSGAFIFNTVNNTTASSIANLTSFNADALTLKATEQSGVFAFPMTYSSATAQKFALAAAGIGLRNDATFTISSGIDRVTTMEVDTLDVLASNDSIVITTSASAALSGLAETSVGASSSIALAGNVSINNVTADVDAYLKDINSLTVKGKDSDGFGAKIEARDESEIYAIALGVAYAGNGAVGVTVAENNINSDIDALISNTDLTSQTGKVRHQAVSEADIVAVTLGAAVTKETTPDFDTKVGVSVGAAVSSNLVRMNTRARVTDGSTITIPGKHLDDSRLDINAHNNTDIIGVVVAASVGLQSGSTTTVSLSGAGASVSNEVYGDTEALIDGSTIQQGASTTAASDAATGVYLEADANGFISATVVAASLAYAGSTTGTGVAGAIGVSLAENTIGKDPKNSNKSNAIRAVINDSDIDVSGE
;
A
#
# COMPACT_ATOMS: atom_id res chain seq x y z
N MET A 1 88.07 -45.78 -21.96
CA MET A 1 87.13 -45.31 -23.00
C MET A 1 85.66 -45.34 -22.59
N PHE A 2 85.13 -46.33 -21.84
CA PHE A 2 83.71 -46.33 -21.41
C PHE A 2 83.34 -45.47 -20.17
N ARG A 3 84.31 -44.79 -19.53
CA ARG A 3 84.09 -43.91 -18.35
C ARG A 3 84.21 -42.41 -18.66
N GLN A 4 84.80 -42.03 -19.79
CA GLN A 4 84.86 -40.63 -20.24
C GLN A 4 83.63 -40.23 -21.08
N ASN A 5 83.05 -41.14 -21.87
CA ASN A 5 81.80 -40.86 -22.60
C ASN A 5 80.61 -40.66 -21.66
N ARG A 6 80.54 -41.36 -20.52
CA ARG A 6 79.47 -41.20 -19.53
C ARG A 6 79.54 -39.89 -18.72
N LEU A 7 80.69 -39.20 -18.72
CA LEU A 7 80.83 -37.88 -18.08
C LEU A 7 80.56 -36.75 -19.08
N GLN A 8 80.85 -36.92 -20.37
CA GLN A 8 80.39 -36.01 -21.42
C GLN A 8 78.88 -36.11 -21.66
N GLU A 9 78.28 -37.30 -21.61
CA GLU A 9 76.80 -37.48 -21.67
C GLU A 9 76.06 -37.04 -20.39
N ARG A 10 76.77 -36.78 -19.29
CA ARG A 10 76.18 -36.22 -18.05
C ARG A 10 76.40 -34.71 -17.92
N ARG A 11 77.46 -34.16 -18.51
CA ARG A 11 77.62 -32.69 -18.69
C ARG A 11 76.72 -32.14 -19.79
N LYS A 12 76.56 -32.85 -20.91
CA LYS A 12 75.65 -32.45 -21.98
C LYS A 12 74.15 -32.60 -21.62
N ARG A 13 73.84 -33.24 -20.49
CA ARG A 13 72.48 -33.35 -19.92
C ARG A 13 72.15 -32.27 -18.89
N LEU A 14 73.11 -31.41 -18.56
CA LEU A 14 72.92 -30.24 -17.69
C LEU A 14 72.84 -28.92 -18.49
N GLU A 15 72.98 -28.98 -19.82
CA GLU A 15 72.97 -27.81 -20.73
C GLU A 15 71.70 -27.73 -21.60
N ASP A 16 70.78 -28.69 -21.53
CA ASP A 16 69.47 -28.67 -22.20
C ASP A 16 68.36 -28.84 -21.14
N PHE A 17 67.94 -27.75 -20.48
CA PHE A 17 66.84 -27.77 -19.49
C PHE A 17 65.68 -26.85 -19.89
N PHE A 18 65.29 -26.93 -21.16
CA PHE A 18 64.11 -26.26 -21.69
C PHE A 18 63.65 -27.03 -22.94
N THR A 19 62.66 -27.91 -22.82
CA THR A 19 62.04 -28.59 -23.97
C THR A 19 60.86 -27.79 -24.51
N LEU A 20 60.75 -27.70 -25.83
CA LEU A 20 59.60 -27.10 -26.51
C LEU A 20 58.44 -28.09 -26.62
N GLU A 21 57.22 -27.63 -26.38
CA GLU A 21 56.04 -28.26 -27.01
C GLU A 21 55.89 -27.76 -28.44
N GLN A 22 55.67 -28.70 -29.36
CA GLN A 22 55.35 -28.45 -30.77
C GLN A 22 53.95 -29.03 -31.01
N LEU A 23 52.94 -28.18 -31.14
CA LEU A 23 51.58 -28.59 -31.53
C LEU A 23 51.50 -28.66 -33.06
N GLU A 24 51.44 -29.88 -33.61
CA GLU A 24 50.92 -30.06 -34.98
C GLU A 24 49.39 -29.93 -34.99
N PRO A 25 48.79 -29.37 -36.05
CA PRO A 25 47.39 -28.95 -36.05
C PRO A 25 46.46 -30.11 -36.43
N ARG A 26 45.83 -30.79 -35.45
CA ARG A 26 44.57 -31.55 -35.69
C ARG A 26 43.68 -31.61 -34.45
N LEU A 27 42.46 -31.08 -34.63
CA LEU A 27 41.17 -31.43 -33.98
C LEU A 27 41.20 -32.25 -32.67
N LEU A 28 40.63 -31.69 -31.60
CA LEU A 28 39.79 -32.36 -30.60
C LEU A 28 38.96 -31.28 -29.88
N LEU A 29 37.66 -31.16 -30.15
CA LEU A 29 36.60 -31.73 -29.31
C LEU A 29 37.08 -32.75 -28.25
N SER A 30 36.96 -32.35 -26.98
CA SER A 30 36.81 -33.15 -25.77
C SER A 30 37.68 -34.41 -25.61
N ALA A 31 38.70 -34.35 -24.77
CA ALA A 31 39.01 -35.33 -23.72
C ALA A 31 40.29 -34.91 -22.99
N ASP A 32 40.26 -34.95 -21.65
CA ASP A 32 41.39 -34.82 -20.73
C ASP A 32 42.71 -35.43 -21.26
N PRO A 33 43.84 -34.71 -21.11
CA PRO A 33 45.15 -35.31 -21.07
C PRO A 33 45.81 -35.09 -19.69
N ILE A 34 45.17 -35.53 -18.61
CA ILE A 34 45.75 -35.52 -17.24
C ILE A 34 46.86 -36.58 -17.01
N ALA A 35 47.50 -37.13 -18.06
CA ALA A 35 48.40 -38.28 -17.86
C ALA A 35 49.59 -38.43 -18.82
N ALA A 36 50.12 -37.38 -19.46
CA ALA A 36 51.22 -37.58 -20.43
C ALA A 36 52.39 -36.57 -20.45
N LEU A 37 52.45 -35.55 -19.60
CA LEU A 37 53.51 -34.52 -19.70
C LEU A 37 54.20 -34.17 -18.37
N GLN A 38 54.31 -35.14 -17.46
CA GLN A 38 54.85 -34.92 -16.11
C GLN A 38 56.37 -35.13 -15.97
N ASP A 39 57.17 -34.90 -17.02
CA ASP A 39 58.60 -35.26 -16.96
C ASP A 39 59.60 -34.14 -17.30
N ASN A 40 59.20 -32.89 -17.59
CA ASN A 40 60.18 -31.82 -17.93
C ASN A 40 59.76 -30.37 -17.55
N ALA A 41 59.09 -30.16 -16.41
CA ALA A 41 58.92 -28.81 -15.82
C ALA A 41 60.06 -28.51 -14.82
N LEU A 42 60.55 -27.27 -14.78
CA LEU A 42 61.48 -26.82 -13.74
C LEU A 42 60.66 -26.61 -12.46
N GLN A 43 60.63 -27.63 -11.59
CA GLN A 43 59.93 -27.59 -10.30
C GLN A 43 60.84 -26.96 -9.25
N LEU A 44 60.32 -25.93 -8.59
CA LEU A 44 61.04 -25.17 -7.59
C LEU A 44 60.94 -25.82 -6.21
N GLU A 45 61.96 -25.62 -5.35
CA GLU A 45 61.89 -26.01 -3.95
C GLU A 45 61.06 -24.99 -3.15
N GLN A 46 60.62 -25.34 -1.94
CA GLN A 46 59.68 -24.55 -1.12
C GLN A 46 60.07 -23.07 -0.98
N ASP A 47 59.13 -22.16 -1.26
CA ASP A 47 59.25 -20.68 -1.21
C ASP A 47 60.36 -20.13 -2.12
N ALA A 48 60.26 -20.35 -3.43
CA ALA A 48 61.32 -20.00 -4.39
C ALA A 48 61.19 -18.57 -4.96
N SER A 49 62.30 -17.83 -4.97
CA SER A 49 62.41 -16.53 -5.64
C SER A 49 63.29 -16.62 -6.88
N ILE A 50 62.74 -16.25 -8.04
CA ILE A 50 63.39 -16.42 -9.35
C ILE A 50 63.29 -15.16 -10.20
N THR A 51 64.33 -14.87 -10.96
CA THR A 51 64.34 -13.80 -11.95
C THR A 51 64.51 -14.34 -13.37
N LEU A 52 63.65 -13.88 -14.28
CA LEU A 52 63.70 -14.10 -15.72
C LEU A 52 64.45 -12.96 -16.40
N GLU A 53 65.55 -13.26 -17.06
CA GLU A 53 66.39 -12.28 -17.74
C GLU A 53 66.95 -12.79 -19.07
N VAL A 54 67.48 -11.88 -19.88
CA VAL A 54 68.11 -12.17 -21.16
C VAL A 54 69.55 -11.70 -21.15
N ILE A 55 70.46 -12.63 -21.46
CA ILE A 55 71.89 -12.32 -21.56
C ILE A 55 72.41 -12.55 -22.98
N THR A 56 73.38 -11.74 -23.39
CA THR A 56 74.09 -11.93 -24.67
C THR A 56 75.47 -12.51 -24.42
N GLU A 57 75.74 -13.70 -24.94
CA GLU A 57 77.06 -14.33 -24.90
C GLU A 57 77.45 -14.76 -26.32
N ASN A 58 78.67 -14.42 -26.76
CA ASN A 58 79.19 -14.79 -28.08
C ASN A 58 78.26 -14.43 -29.26
N GLU A 59 77.64 -13.25 -29.24
CA GLU A 59 76.68 -12.76 -30.26
C GLU A 59 75.37 -13.57 -30.35
N GLN A 60 75.07 -14.43 -29.36
CA GLN A 60 73.79 -15.13 -29.22
C GLN A 60 73.07 -14.68 -27.94
N GLN A 61 71.75 -14.49 -28.02
CA GLN A 61 70.91 -14.15 -26.88
C GLN A 61 70.35 -15.43 -26.23
N TYR A 62 70.38 -15.47 -24.90
CA TYR A 62 69.89 -16.59 -24.11
C TYR A 62 68.86 -16.10 -23.10
N LEU A 63 67.75 -16.85 -22.98
CA LEU A 63 66.85 -16.76 -21.86
C LEU A 63 67.50 -17.45 -20.65
N ARG A 64 67.53 -16.77 -19.50
CA ARG A 64 68.16 -17.25 -18.27
C ARG A 64 67.19 -17.09 -17.10
N LEU A 65 67.09 -18.14 -16.28
CA LEU A 65 66.40 -18.13 -14.99
C LEU A 65 67.46 -18.20 -13.90
N VAL A 66 67.43 -17.26 -12.95
CA VAL A 66 68.34 -17.22 -11.80
C VAL A 66 67.57 -17.20 -10.48
N ASP A 67 68.17 -17.72 -9.40
CA ASP A 67 67.65 -17.54 -8.05
C ASP A 67 68.09 -16.20 -7.43
N GLU A 68 67.63 -15.91 -6.21
CA GLU A 68 68.02 -14.75 -5.39
C GLU A 68 69.54 -14.58 -5.16
N ASN A 69 70.36 -15.60 -5.44
CA ASN A 69 71.82 -15.58 -5.30
C ASN A 69 72.54 -15.53 -6.65
N ASP A 70 71.85 -15.16 -7.75
CA ASP A 70 72.32 -15.18 -9.14
C ASP A 70 72.73 -16.58 -9.65
N THR A 71 72.26 -17.65 -8.99
CA THR A 71 72.56 -19.02 -9.42
C THR A 71 71.70 -19.36 -10.62
N VAL A 72 72.33 -19.75 -11.74
CA VAL A 72 71.62 -20.14 -12.96
C VAL A 72 70.85 -21.45 -12.73
N LEU A 73 69.53 -21.35 -12.70
CA LEU A 73 68.59 -22.47 -12.59
C LEU A 73 68.28 -23.08 -13.95
N GLY A 74 68.24 -22.25 -15.00
CA GLY A 74 68.01 -22.67 -16.38
C GLY A 74 68.55 -21.66 -17.39
N LYS A 75 69.01 -22.13 -18.55
CA LYS A 75 69.46 -21.28 -19.67
C LYS A 75 69.13 -21.91 -21.02
N LYS A 76 68.62 -21.14 -21.98
CA LYS A 76 68.37 -21.59 -23.36
C LYS A 76 68.59 -20.49 -24.39
N SER A 77 69.16 -20.85 -25.54
CA SER A 77 69.31 -19.93 -26.66
C SER A 77 67.95 -19.58 -27.23
N ILE A 78 67.69 -18.28 -27.43
CA ILE A 78 66.42 -17.80 -27.99
C ILE A 78 66.21 -18.34 -29.41
N SER A 79 67.30 -18.47 -30.19
CA SER A 79 67.28 -19.03 -31.55
C SER A 79 66.78 -20.47 -31.63
N ASP A 80 66.82 -21.19 -30.51
CA ASP A 80 66.47 -22.61 -30.43
C ASP A 80 65.02 -22.80 -29.94
N ILE A 81 64.30 -21.72 -29.66
CA ILE A 81 62.87 -21.71 -29.35
C ILE A 81 62.09 -21.54 -30.67
N ALA A 82 61.30 -22.54 -31.03
CA ALA A 82 60.38 -22.52 -32.14
C ALA A 82 59.18 -21.60 -31.87
N ALA A 83 58.63 -21.07 -32.95
CA ALA A 83 57.41 -20.27 -32.92
C ALA A 83 56.21 -21.10 -32.42
N GLY A 84 55.37 -20.50 -31.58
CA GLY A 84 54.18 -21.07 -30.96
C GLY A 84 54.44 -21.89 -29.69
N SER A 85 55.66 -21.92 -29.16
CA SER A 85 55.96 -22.67 -27.94
C SER A 85 55.67 -21.88 -26.66
N THR A 86 55.16 -22.57 -25.64
CA THR A 86 55.04 -22.04 -24.28
C THR A 86 56.15 -22.61 -23.40
N ILE A 87 56.82 -21.74 -22.65
CA ILE A 87 57.86 -22.11 -21.70
C ILE A 87 57.28 -21.98 -20.30
N THR A 88 56.89 -23.11 -19.70
CA THR A 88 56.28 -23.12 -18.37
C THR A 88 57.34 -23.25 -17.26
N VAL A 89 57.31 -22.32 -16.32
CA VAL A 89 58.01 -22.36 -15.03
C VAL A 89 56.96 -22.66 -13.97
N THR A 90 57.16 -23.71 -13.16
CA THR A 90 56.14 -24.14 -12.20
C THR A 90 56.65 -23.98 -10.78
N GLY A 91 55.91 -23.22 -9.99
CA GLY A 91 56.08 -23.01 -8.56
C GLY A 91 56.04 -24.27 -7.69
N SER A 92 56.35 -24.07 -6.43
CA SER A 92 56.26 -25.00 -5.31
C SER A 92 54.83 -25.00 -4.71
N ASP A 93 54.62 -25.68 -3.59
CA ASP A 93 53.36 -25.55 -2.81
C ASP A 93 53.51 -24.49 -1.68
N GLY A 94 54.53 -23.63 -1.77
CA GLY A 94 54.86 -22.53 -0.86
C GLY A 94 54.67 -21.16 -1.52
N ALA A 95 55.05 -20.08 -0.85
CA ALA A 95 54.92 -18.73 -1.40
C ALA A 95 56.13 -18.41 -2.30
N ASP A 96 55.93 -18.44 -3.61
CA ASP A 96 56.97 -18.18 -4.59
C ASP A 96 56.97 -16.72 -5.08
N THR A 97 58.11 -16.27 -5.62
CA THR A 97 58.26 -14.97 -6.25
C THR A 97 58.88 -15.10 -7.64
N PHE A 98 58.20 -14.62 -8.67
CA PHE A 98 58.70 -14.59 -10.04
C PHE A 98 58.92 -13.15 -10.52
N THR A 99 60.17 -12.78 -10.76
CA THR A 99 60.57 -11.44 -11.18
C THR A 99 60.93 -11.40 -12.67
N VAL A 100 60.41 -10.42 -13.41
CA VAL A 100 60.75 -10.20 -14.82
C VAL A 100 61.71 -9.02 -14.96
N ASP A 101 62.89 -9.27 -15.53
CA ASP A 101 63.93 -8.25 -15.76
C ASP A 101 63.69 -7.44 -17.05
N GLN A 102 64.15 -6.17 -17.07
CA GLN A 102 64.05 -5.29 -18.23
C GLN A 102 64.65 -5.91 -19.51
N SER A 103 65.73 -6.68 -19.39
CA SER A 103 66.37 -7.34 -20.54
C SER A 103 65.44 -8.31 -21.27
N PHE A 104 64.45 -8.88 -20.58
CA PHE A 104 63.42 -9.72 -21.21
C PHE A 104 62.39 -8.89 -21.95
N LEU A 105 61.92 -7.80 -21.34
CA LEU A 105 60.94 -6.90 -21.95
C LEU A 105 61.49 -6.20 -23.20
N ASP A 106 62.78 -5.90 -23.23
CA ASP A 106 63.50 -5.32 -24.38
C ASP A 106 63.47 -6.20 -25.63
N LEU A 107 63.15 -7.50 -25.51
CA LEU A 107 62.96 -8.38 -26.67
C LEU A 107 61.72 -7.99 -27.49
N GLY A 108 60.73 -7.35 -26.88
CA GLY A 108 59.42 -7.10 -27.49
C GLY A 108 58.65 -8.39 -27.81
N GLU A 109 57.65 -8.29 -28.69
CA GLU A 109 56.80 -9.42 -29.07
C GLU A 109 57.62 -10.60 -29.62
N GLN A 110 57.56 -11.72 -28.91
CA GLN A 110 58.22 -12.96 -29.30
C GLN A 110 57.22 -13.93 -29.91
N SER A 111 57.71 -14.84 -30.76
CA SER A 111 56.89 -15.94 -31.28
C SER A 111 56.70 -17.07 -30.26
N PHE A 112 57.02 -16.88 -28.98
CA PHE A 112 56.85 -17.85 -27.89
C PHE A 112 56.38 -17.11 -26.64
N VAL A 113 55.70 -17.82 -25.73
CA VAL A 113 55.21 -17.25 -24.45
C VAL A 113 55.97 -17.89 -23.30
N VAL A 114 56.29 -17.12 -22.26
CA VAL A 114 56.77 -17.65 -20.98
C VAL A 114 55.59 -17.69 -20.03
N GLN A 115 55.34 -18.83 -19.40
CA GLN A 115 54.24 -19.00 -18.45
C GLN A 115 54.80 -19.34 -17.09
N PHE A 116 54.33 -18.68 -16.04
CA PHE A 116 54.59 -19.05 -14.65
C PHE A 116 53.29 -19.52 -14.01
N ASP A 117 53.34 -20.68 -13.36
CA ASP A 117 52.22 -21.26 -12.61
C ASP A 117 52.65 -21.39 -11.14
N GLY A 118 52.12 -20.52 -10.26
CA GLY A 118 52.46 -20.49 -8.83
C GLY A 118 52.05 -21.75 -8.07
N LYS A 119 51.09 -22.51 -8.61
CA LYS A 119 50.38 -23.61 -7.96
C LYS A 119 49.60 -23.21 -6.70
N GLY A 120 50.24 -23.30 -5.53
CA GLY A 120 49.55 -23.20 -4.26
C GLY A 120 50.47 -22.57 -3.25
N GLY A 121 49.97 -21.60 -2.50
CA GLY A 121 50.83 -20.66 -1.82
C GLY A 121 50.15 -19.30 -1.83
N ASN A 122 50.92 -18.25 -1.51
CA ASN A 122 50.53 -16.88 -1.81
C ASN A 122 51.62 -16.34 -2.72
N ASP A 123 51.42 -16.55 -4.01
CA ASP A 123 52.46 -16.41 -5.02
C ASP A 123 52.50 -14.99 -5.56
N LYS A 124 53.73 -14.50 -5.77
CA LYS A 124 54.00 -13.11 -6.14
C LYS A 124 54.70 -13.02 -7.48
N VAL A 125 54.28 -12.06 -8.30
CA VAL A 125 54.96 -11.70 -9.54
C VAL A 125 55.43 -10.25 -9.45
N ALA A 126 56.68 -9.99 -9.84
CA ALA A 126 57.28 -8.66 -9.75
C ALA A 126 57.95 -8.21 -11.06
N ALA A 127 57.89 -6.92 -11.38
CA ALA A 127 58.87 -6.31 -12.27
C ALA A 127 60.18 -6.05 -11.50
N ALA A 128 61.33 -6.27 -12.12
CA ALA A 128 62.63 -5.96 -11.49
C ALA A 128 62.82 -4.44 -11.32
N ASP A 129 63.66 -4.04 -10.37
CA ASP A 129 63.97 -2.63 -10.05
C ASP A 129 64.52 -1.80 -11.24
N ASN A 130 64.99 -2.45 -12.30
CA ASN A 130 65.47 -1.79 -13.52
C ASN A 130 64.39 -1.56 -14.58
N VAL A 131 63.17 -2.04 -14.34
CA VAL A 131 62.04 -1.91 -15.26
C VAL A 131 61.38 -0.56 -15.04
N THR A 132 61.45 0.33 -16.04
CA THR A 132 60.80 1.65 -15.97
C THR A 132 59.44 1.67 -16.65
N SER A 133 59.07 0.63 -17.40
CA SER A 133 57.72 0.51 -17.96
C SER A 133 57.31 -0.94 -18.12
N SER A 134 56.09 -1.26 -17.71
CA SER A 134 55.49 -2.58 -17.90
C SER A 134 53.97 -2.47 -18.05
N ALA A 135 53.39 -3.34 -18.86
CA ALA A 135 51.94 -3.41 -19.07
C ALA A 135 51.44 -4.76 -18.57
N TRP A 136 50.45 -4.75 -17.70
CA TRP A 136 49.90 -5.92 -17.04
C TRP A 136 48.41 -6.00 -17.29
N GLN A 137 47.89 -7.21 -17.37
CA GLN A 137 46.49 -7.45 -17.69
C GLN A 137 45.92 -8.61 -16.87
N ILE A 138 44.87 -8.35 -16.11
CA ILE A 138 44.09 -9.33 -15.37
C ILE A 138 43.09 -9.98 -16.35
N ASN A 139 43.15 -11.30 -16.47
CA ASN A 139 42.35 -12.06 -17.45
C ASN A 139 41.28 -12.94 -16.79
N GLY A 140 41.35 -13.13 -15.47
CA GLY A 140 40.43 -13.96 -14.69
C GLY A 140 40.86 -14.04 -13.21
N GLU A 141 40.26 -14.96 -12.46
CA GLU A 141 40.63 -15.22 -11.06
C GLU A 141 42.06 -15.78 -10.97
N ASN A 142 42.97 -15.04 -10.33
CA ASN A 142 44.39 -15.38 -10.18
C ASN A 142 45.13 -15.61 -11.52
N GLU A 143 44.65 -15.01 -12.62
CA GLU A 143 45.25 -15.08 -13.95
C GLU A 143 45.65 -13.68 -14.44
N VAL A 144 46.95 -13.49 -14.70
CA VAL A 144 47.54 -12.21 -15.09
C VAL A 144 48.50 -12.40 -16.26
N SER A 145 48.67 -11.42 -17.12
CA SER A 145 49.72 -11.41 -18.14
C SER A 145 50.50 -10.11 -18.12
N MET A 146 51.75 -10.13 -18.61
CA MET A 146 52.65 -8.98 -18.66
C MET A 146 53.35 -8.84 -20.02
N GLY A 147 53.54 -7.58 -20.43
CA GLY A 147 54.17 -7.14 -21.66
C GLY A 147 53.20 -7.05 -22.85
N ALA A 148 53.64 -6.42 -23.94
CA ALA A 148 52.81 -6.18 -25.12
C ALA A 148 52.27 -7.51 -25.69
N ASN A 149 50.94 -7.67 -25.77
CA ASN A 149 50.23 -8.89 -26.16
C ASN A 149 50.44 -10.12 -25.23
N GLY A 150 50.83 -9.94 -23.96
CA GLY A 150 50.92 -11.04 -22.99
C GLY A 150 52.11 -11.98 -23.22
N ILE A 151 53.30 -11.43 -23.48
CA ILE A 151 54.54 -12.20 -23.68
C ILE A 151 54.92 -13.05 -22.45
N VAL A 152 54.43 -12.70 -21.26
CA VAL A 152 54.47 -13.54 -20.07
C VAL A 152 53.07 -13.74 -19.51
N GLU A 153 52.72 -14.98 -19.20
CA GLU A 153 51.44 -15.36 -18.57
C GLU A 153 51.68 -15.90 -17.16
N PHE A 154 50.80 -15.57 -16.23
CA PHE A 154 50.85 -15.92 -14.83
C PHE A 154 49.53 -16.59 -14.44
N LEU A 155 49.61 -17.80 -13.89
CA LEU A 155 48.46 -18.53 -13.34
C LEU A 155 48.69 -18.79 -11.84
N ASN A 156 47.61 -18.79 -11.06
CA ASN A 156 47.63 -18.99 -9.61
C ASN A 156 48.57 -17.99 -8.92
N VAL A 157 48.29 -16.70 -9.10
CA VAL A 157 49.05 -15.59 -8.50
C VAL A 157 48.13 -14.67 -7.73
N GLU A 158 48.52 -14.35 -6.49
CA GLU A 158 47.73 -13.53 -5.55
C GLU A 158 48.36 -12.15 -5.29
N ALA A 159 49.60 -11.91 -5.74
CA ALA A 159 50.30 -10.64 -5.54
C ALA A 159 51.07 -10.17 -6.78
N LEU A 160 50.88 -8.90 -7.15
CA LEU A 160 51.58 -8.21 -8.22
C LEU A 160 52.42 -7.08 -7.63
N GLN A 161 53.65 -6.91 -8.12
CA GLN A 161 54.51 -5.80 -7.72
C GLN A 161 55.22 -5.16 -8.90
N ALA A 162 55.19 -3.84 -8.93
CA ALA A 162 56.06 -3.01 -9.73
C ALA A 162 56.76 -1.98 -8.83
N MET A 163 57.59 -1.11 -9.40
CA MET A 163 58.31 -0.09 -8.63
C MET A 163 57.94 1.29 -9.14
N GLN A 164 57.02 1.93 -8.44
CA GLN A 164 56.58 3.28 -8.74
C GLN A 164 57.71 4.30 -8.50
N THR A 165 57.97 5.15 -9.49
CA THR A 165 58.94 6.25 -9.47
C THR A 165 58.43 7.41 -10.32
N ASP A 166 58.93 8.63 -10.12
CA ASP A 166 58.54 9.80 -10.92
C ASP A 166 58.73 9.64 -12.46
N ASP A 167 59.53 8.66 -12.90
CA ASP A 167 59.83 8.39 -14.30
C ASP A 167 59.29 7.01 -14.78
N SER A 168 58.52 6.26 -13.97
CA SER A 168 57.98 4.95 -14.34
C SER A 168 56.63 5.02 -15.06
N GLN A 169 56.30 3.96 -15.82
CA GLN A 169 54.97 3.76 -16.40
C GLN A 169 54.58 2.27 -16.34
N HIS A 170 54.03 1.87 -15.20
CA HIS A 170 53.49 0.56 -14.90
C HIS A 170 51.95 0.58 -15.00
N VAL A 171 51.42 -0.07 -16.04
CA VAL A 171 49.97 -0.14 -16.31
C VAL A 171 49.43 -1.46 -15.80
N LEU A 172 48.33 -1.44 -15.05
CA LEU A 172 47.54 -2.61 -14.67
C LEU A 172 46.11 -2.46 -15.17
N ALA A 173 45.70 -3.31 -16.11
CA ALA A 173 44.36 -3.30 -16.67
C ALA A 173 43.61 -4.62 -16.38
N ALA A 174 42.28 -4.60 -16.38
CA ALA A 174 41.46 -5.81 -16.33
C ALA A 174 40.59 -5.94 -17.57
N ILE A 175 40.36 -7.18 -18.01
CA ILE A 175 39.48 -7.50 -19.12
C ILE A 175 38.51 -8.64 -18.76
N ASN A 176 37.42 -8.73 -19.51
CA ASN A 176 36.46 -9.84 -19.56
C ASN A 176 35.43 -9.98 -18.41
N ASN A 177 35.51 -9.22 -17.30
CA ASN A 177 34.53 -9.23 -16.19
C ASN A 177 34.46 -7.83 -15.54
N ASN A 178 33.46 -7.61 -14.68
CA ASN A 178 33.44 -6.45 -13.78
C ASN A 178 34.33 -6.74 -12.56
N TYR A 179 35.18 -5.78 -12.21
CA TYR A 179 36.06 -5.90 -11.06
C TYR A 179 35.83 -4.79 -10.03
N HIS A 180 36.11 -5.12 -8.78
CA HIS A 180 36.17 -4.21 -7.65
C HIS A 180 37.63 -3.91 -7.33
N TRP A 181 38.03 -2.66 -7.54
CA TRP A 181 39.38 -2.15 -7.32
C TRP A 181 39.39 -1.34 -6.02
N GLN A 182 39.78 -1.98 -4.92
CA GLN A 182 39.91 -1.31 -3.64
C GLN A 182 41.32 -0.74 -3.47
N VAL A 183 41.42 0.58 -3.33
CA VAL A 183 42.69 1.33 -3.21
C VAL A 183 42.86 1.75 -1.76
N ASP A 184 44.00 1.42 -1.16
CA ASP A 184 44.30 1.72 0.24
C ASP A 184 45.51 2.65 0.45
N ALA A 185 46.41 2.77 -0.54
CA ALA A 185 47.42 3.84 -0.62
C ALA A 185 47.90 4.06 -2.08
N GLU A 186 48.89 4.94 -2.24
CA GLU A 186 49.49 5.27 -3.54
C GLU A 186 50.06 4.04 -4.26
N GLY A 187 49.60 3.80 -5.50
CA GLY A 187 50.03 2.70 -6.36
C GLY A 187 49.68 1.29 -5.87
N GLN A 188 48.88 1.13 -4.82
CA GLN A 188 48.60 -0.16 -4.17
C GLN A 188 47.11 -0.40 -3.89
N GLY A 189 46.74 -1.68 -3.81
CA GLY A 189 45.37 -2.07 -3.50
C GLY A 189 45.09 -3.55 -3.74
N ILE A 190 43.80 -3.87 -3.82
CA ILE A 190 43.26 -5.20 -4.03
C ILE A 190 42.25 -5.18 -5.17
N VAL A 191 42.33 -6.16 -6.07
CA VAL A 191 41.37 -6.35 -7.16
C VAL A 191 40.61 -7.65 -6.96
N SER A 192 39.28 -7.59 -7.00
CA SER A 192 38.39 -8.75 -6.83
C SER A 192 37.33 -8.78 -7.92
N THR A 193 36.76 -9.95 -8.22
CA THR A 193 35.62 -10.05 -9.16
C THR A 193 34.31 -9.62 -8.50
N LEU A 194 33.39 -9.08 -9.30
CA LEU A 194 32.04 -8.71 -8.87
C LEU A 194 30.99 -9.73 -9.35
N ASP A 195 30.08 -10.11 -8.44
CA ASP A 195 28.97 -11.03 -8.70
C ASP A 195 27.61 -10.31 -8.62
N ASP A 196 26.70 -10.64 -9.55
CA ASP A 196 25.34 -10.09 -9.56
C ASP A 196 24.52 -10.51 -8.32
N LEU A 197 23.94 -9.53 -7.64
CA LEU A 197 23.00 -9.74 -6.54
C LEU A 197 21.59 -9.26 -6.95
N PRO A 198 20.60 -10.15 -7.12
CA PRO A 198 19.26 -9.77 -7.56
C PRO A 198 18.60 -8.74 -6.63
N GLY A 199 18.23 -7.58 -7.18
CA GLY A 199 17.51 -6.53 -6.45
C GLY A 199 18.38 -5.55 -5.65
N SER A 200 19.71 -5.60 -5.83
CA SER A 200 20.64 -4.61 -5.27
C SER A 200 21.15 -3.68 -6.37
N ILE A 201 21.34 -2.40 -6.05
CA ILE A 201 22.03 -1.43 -6.92
C ILE A 201 23.54 -1.73 -6.97
N LEU A 202 24.10 -2.29 -5.89
CA LEU A 202 25.51 -2.70 -5.79
C LEU A 202 25.68 -4.21 -5.97
N GLN A 203 26.74 -4.61 -6.67
CA GLN A 203 27.16 -6.01 -6.86
C GLN A 203 27.93 -6.54 -5.63
N ALA A 204 27.93 -7.87 -5.44
CA ALA A 204 28.65 -8.51 -4.33
C ALA A 204 30.14 -8.72 -4.70
N VAL A 205 31.03 -8.42 -3.76
CA VAL A 205 32.49 -8.61 -3.94
C VAL A 205 32.88 -10.06 -3.65
N SER A 206 33.61 -10.69 -4.57
CA SER A 206 34.15 -12.05 -4.40
C SER A 206 35.19 -12.12 -3.27
N THR A 207 35.36 -13.31 -2.69
CA THR A 207 36.42 -13.57 -1.69
C THR A 207 37.79 -13.85 -2.30
N VAL A 208 37.88 -14.04 -3.63
CA VAL A 208 39.13 -14.25 -4.35
C VAL A 208 39.65 -12.90 -4.84
N SER A 209 40.91 -12.60 -4.54
CA SER A 209 41.47 -11.26 -4.77
C SER A 209 42.96 -11.31 -5.11
N ILE A 210 43.40 -10.38 -5.96
CA ILE A 210 44.81 -10.15 -6.29
C ILE A 210 45.25 -8.83 -5.66
N SER A 211 46.29 -8.85 -4.85
CA SER A 211 46.93 -7.64 -4.33
C SER A 211 47.89 -7.04 -5.36
N PHE A 212 47.94 -5.71 -5.46
CA PHE A 212 48.88 -5.01 -6.33
C PHE A 212 49.62 -3.90 -5.57
N ASP A 213 50.88 -3.66 -5.94
CA ASP A 213 51.77 -2.69 -5.30
C ASP A 213 52.69 -2.05 -6.34
N GLY A 214 52.83 -0.72 -6.31
CA GLY A 214 53.76 0.06 -7.13
C GLY A 214 53.36 0.31 -8.59
N PHE A 215 52.06 0.38 -8.90
CA PHE A 215 51.54 0.66 -10.25
C PHE A 215 51.19 2.15 -10.46
N ASP A 216 51.44 2.67 -11.66
CA ASP A 216 51.21 4.07 -12.01
C ASP A 216 49.82 4.30 -12.64
N ILE A 217 49.30 3.34 -13.42
CA ILE A 217 48.10 3.53 -14.25
C ILE A 217 47.15 2.34 -14.08
N LEU A 218 45.85 2.61 -13.85
CA LEU A 218 44.81 1.58 -13.80
C LEU A 218 43.86 1.66 -15.02
N GLY A 219 43.41 0.49 -15.49
CA GLY A 219 42.43 0.37 -16.57
C GLY A 219 41.35 -0.67 -16.28
N GLY A 220 40.14 -0.24 -15.98
CA GLY A 220 38.96 -1.10 -15.84
C GLY A 220 38.39 -1.54 -17.19
N SER A 221 37.39 -2.43 -17.12
CA SER A 221 36.69 -3.01 -18.28
C SER A 221 35.46 -2.21 -18.73
N GLY A 222 35.08 -1.15 -18.01
CA GLY A 222 33.99 -0.23 -18.34
C GLY A 222 32.78 -0.26 -17.38
N SER A 223 32.71 -1.20 -16.45
CA SER A 223 31.67 -1.26 -15.40
C SER A 223 32.25 -1.54 -14.02
N ASP A 224 33.54 -1.29 -13.88
CA ASP A 224 34.35 -1.60 -12.71
C ASP A 224 34.12 -0.57 -11.59
N TYR A 225 34.33 -1.02 -10.35
CA TYR A 225 34.24 -0.18 -9.17
C TYR A 225 35.64 0.30 -8.79
N LEU A 226 35.81 1.60 -8.57
CA LEU A 226 36.99 2.21 -7.99
C LEU A 226 36.66 2.66 -6.57
N ASP A 227 37.21 1.95 -5.58
CA ASP A 227 36.81 2.06 -4.18
C ASP A 227 37.93 2.58 -3.28
N TYR A 228 37.73 3.78 -2.74
CA TYR A 228 38.62 4.47 -1.81
C TYR A 228 38.15 4.40 -0.35
N SER A 229 37.19 3.55 0.00
CA SER A 229 36.65 3.41 1.36
C SER A 229 37.71 3.09 2.43
N GLN A 230 38.85 2.51 2.04
CA GLN A 230 40.00 2.22 2.93
C GLN A 230 41.10 3.29 2.88
N TYR A 231 40.96 4.30 2.01
CA TYR A 231 41.96 5.36 1.87
C TYR A 231 41.90 6.32 3.07
N THR A 232 43.07 6.67 3.61
CA THR A 232 43.18 7.36 4.91
C THR A 232 43.10 8.89 4.85
N THR A 233 42.85 9.45 3.66
CA THR A 233 42.69 10.89 3.39
C THR A 233 41.61 11.10 2.33
N GLY A 234 41.06 12.31 2.24
CA GLY A 234 40.14 12.66 1.16
C GLY A 234 40.80 12.51 -0.21
N VAL A 235 40.04 12.02 -1.18
CA VAL A 235 40.50 11.67 -2.52
C VAL A 235 39.90 12.59 -3.58
N VAL A 236 40.66 12.83 -4.64
CA VAL A 236 40.20 13.50 -5.86
C VAL A 236 40.26 12.49 -7.00
N VAL A 237 39.11 12.27 -7.64
CA VAL A 237 38.94 11.35 -8.77
C VAL A 237 38.17 12.08 -9.87
N ASP A 238 38.66 12.00 -11.10
CA ASP A 238 38.04 12.57 -12.28
C ASP A 238 38.15 11.59 -13.45
N LEU A 239 37.03 10.96 -13.79
CA LEU A 239 36.95 9.94 -14.83
C LEU A 239 36.98 10.53 -16.24
N ASP A 240 36.46 11.75 -16.45
CA ASP A 240 36.54 12.46 -17.74
C ASP A 240 37.98 12.90 -18.05
N ALA A 241 38.69 13.44 -17.06
CA ALA A 241 40.12 13.78 -17.19
C ALA A 241 41.03 12.55 -17.09
N GLY A 242 40.52 11.42 -16.60
CA GLY A 242 41.25 10.16 -16.41
C GLY A 242 42.31 10.24 -15.32
N THR A 243 42.04 10.97 -14.22
CA THR A 243 42.97 11.17 -13.09
C THR A 243 42.38 10.66 -11.78
N ALA A 244 43.18 10.07 -10.89
CA ALA A 244 42.73 9.66 -9.57
C ALA A 244 43.85 9.70 -8.52
N THR A 245 43.50 9.95 -7.27
CA THR A 245 44.46 10.02 -6.16
C THR A 245 45.20 8.70 -5.99
N GLY A 246 46.53 8.74 -6.06
CA GLY A 246 47.38 7.55 -5.95
C GLY A 246 47.81 6.93 -7.28
N PHE A 247 47.36 7.47 -8.42
CA PHE A 247 47.70 7.00 -9.77
C PHE A 247 47.92 8.18 -10.73
N ASP A 248 48.77 7.99 -11.74
CA ASP A 248 48.99 8.97 -12.81
C ASP A 248 47.80 9.04 -13.77
N SER A 249 47.11 7.92 -13.98
CA SER A 249 45.90 7.88 -14.81
C SER A 249 44.99 6.69 -14.48
N VAL A 250 43.67 6.88 -14.63
CA VAL A 250 42.64 5.86 -14.53
C VAL A 250 41.71 5.90 -15.74
N SER A 251 41.15 4.75 -16.13
CA SER A 251 40.13 4.67 -17.19
C SER A 251 39.26 3.42 -17.02
N GLY A 252 38.05 3.40 -17.60
CA GLY A 252 37.20 2.21 -17.64
C GLY A 252 36.49 1.85 -16.32
N PHE A 253 36.24 2.85 -15.47
CA PHE A 253 35.50 2.72 -14.22
C PHE A 253 34.12 3.37 -14.35
N ASN A 254 33.12 2.81 -13.67
CA ASN A 254 31.73 3.30 -13.71
C ASN A 254 31.18 3.60 -12.31
N THR A 255 31.75 3.01 -11.28
CA THR A 255 31.31 3.20 -9.90
C THR A 255 32.45 3.77 -9.07
N LEU A 256 32.23 4.92 -8.43
CA LEU A 256 33.20 5.56 -7.54
C LEU A 256 32.71 5.47 -6.10
N VAL A 257 33.53 4.90 -5.22
CA VAL A 257 33.26 4.84 -3.77
C VAL A 257 34.27 5.75 -3.07
N GLY A 258 33.76 6.77 -2.40
CA GLY A 258 34.56 7.73 -1.62
C GLY A 258 35.19 7.12 -0.37
N SER A 259 36.16 7.84 0.18
CA SER A 259 36.76 7.60 1.49
C SER A 259 35.84 8.08 2.64
N ALA A 260 36.29 7.89 3.88
CA ALA A 260 35.59 8.42 5.06
C ALA A 260 35.85 9.93 5.30
N HIS A 261 36.43 10.62 4.33
CA HIS A 261 36.86 12.01 4.41
C HIS A 261 36.31 12.79 3.22
N SER A 262 36.32 14.13 3.28
CA SER A 262 35.86 14.97 2.17
C SER A 262 36.58 14.65 0.86
N ASP A 263 35.82 14.09 -0.08
CA ASP A 263 36.29 13.70 -1.41
C ASP A 263 35.81 14.66 -2.50
N THR A 264 36.42 14.55 -3.68
CA THR A 264 35.96 15.18 -4.91
C THR A 264 35.87 14.10 -5.99
N LEU A 265 34.66 13.70 -6.37
CA LEU A 265 34.40 12.61 -7.30
C LEU A 265 33.73 13.16 -8.57
N THR A 266 34.39 13.05 -9.71
CA THR A 266 33.89 13.52 -11.01
C THR A 266 33.72 12.34 -11.97
N GLY A 267 32.52 12.24 -12.54
CA GLY A 267 32.13 11.24 -13.54
C GLY A 267 32.64 11.53 -14.95
N ASP A 268 32.28 10.66 -15.89
CA ASP A 268 32.53 10.78 -17.32
C ASP A 268 31.24 11.15 -18.09
N SER A 269 31.17 10.84 -19.39
CA SER A 269 29.96 11.12 -20.19
C SER A 269 28.95 9.95 -20.23
N ASN A 270 29.17 8.92 -19.40
CA ASN A 270 28.31 7.74 -19.28
C ASN A 270 27.62 7.73 -17.91
N ASP A 271 26.62 6.87 -17.74
CA ASP A 271 25.90 6.71 -16.47
C ASP A 271 26.82 6.22 -15.34
N ASN A 272 27.16 7.07 -14.38
CA ASN A 272 28.04 6.72 -13.26
C ASN A 272 27.26 6.51 -11.95
N LEU A 273 27.83 5.67 -11.08
CA LEU A 273 27.31 5.43 -9.74
C LEU A 273 28.30 5.93 -8.70
N PHE A 274 27.92 6.92 -7.91
CA PHE A 274 28.72 7.46 -6.83
C PHE A 274 28.22 6.97 -5.49
N VAL A 275 29.15 6.59 -4.63
CA VAL A 275 28.88 6.28 -3.24
C VAL A 275 29.72 7.23 -2.37
N GLY A 276 29.14 8.35 -1.98
CA GLY A 276 29.82 9.43 -1.26
C GLY A 276 29.33 9.61 0.19
N GLY A 277 30.16 10.21 1.03
CA GLY A 277 29.87 10.60 2.40
C GLY A 277 29.66 12.11 2.59
N ILE A 278 29.21 12.49 3.78
CA ILE A 278 29.02 13.91 4.14
C ILE A 278 30.37 14.63 4.11
N GLY A 279 30.43 15.76 3.40
CA GLY A 279 31.65 16.53 3.19
C GLY A 279 32.24 16.38 1.79
N ASP A 280 31.67 15.50 0.96
CA ASP A 280 32.13 15.24 -0.40
C ASP A 280 31.52 16.22 -1.42
N VAL A 281 32.23 16.37 -2.53
CA VAL A 281 31.78 17.08 -3.72
C VAL A 281 31.70 16.08 -4.87
N ILE A 282 30.54 15.95 -5.49
CA ILE A 282 30.30 14.99 -6.58
C ILE A 282 29.82 15.74 -7.82
N PHE A 283 30.46 15.47 -8.95
CA PHE A 283 30.08 15.99 -10.26
C PHE A 283 29.75 14.81 -11.18
N GLY A 284 28.48 14.62 -11.54
CA GLY A 284 28.06 13.56 -12.47
C GLY A 284 28.57 13.79 -13.89
N ASN A 285 28.57 15.05 -14.34
CA ASN A 285 28.68 15.44 -15.74
C ASN A 285 27.48 14.88 -16.54
N SER A 286 27.65 14.53 -17.82
CA SER A 286 26.53 14.08 -18.66
C SER A 286 26.31 12.58 -18.51
N GLY A 287 25.06 12.15 -18.41
CA GLY A 287 24.72 10.72 -18.23
C GLY A 287 23.57 10.62 -17.24
N PHE A 288 23.05 9.41 -17.02
CA PHE A 288 22.12 9.16 -15.91
C PHE A 288 22.92 8.78 -14.66
N ASP A 289 23.30 9.79 -13.88
CA ASP A 289 24.17 9.61 -12.73
C ASP A 289 23.39 9.35 -11.44
N THR A 290 23.84 8.35 -10.68
CA THR A 290 23.20 7.92 -9.42
C THR A 290 24.11 8.21 -8.24
N VAL A 291 23.59 8.81 -7.18
CA VAL A 291 24.32 9.01 -5.92
C VAL A 291 23.66 8.24 -4.78
N LEU A 292 24.46 7.43 -4.10
CA LEU A 292 24.13 6.75 -2.86
C LEU A 292 24.90 7.37 -1.70
N ASN A 293 24.20 7.76 -0.64
CA ASN A 293 24.86 8.25 0.57
C ASN A 293 25.41 7.07 1.38
N GLN A 294 26.71 7.10 1.66
CA GLN A 294 27.44 6.13 2.47
C GLN A 294 27.24 6.45 3.98
N GLN A 295 26.39 5.67 4.67
CA GLN A 295 26.09 5.90 6.09
C GLN A 295 27.21 5.44 7.03
N HIS A 296 27.50 6.26 8.06
CA HIS A 296 28.36 5.89 9.19
C HIS A 296 27.72 6.14 10.58
N ASP A 297 26.53 6.76 10.69
CA ASP A 297 25.89 7.10 11.97
C ASP A 297 24.37 6.80 11.97
N SER A 298 23.81 6.46 13.14
CA SER A 298 22.46 5.90 13.31
C SER A 298 21.34 6.92 13.47
N ASP A 299 21.65 8.23 13.55
CA ASP A 299 20.70 9.27 13.99
C ASP A 299 20.54 10.41 12.96
N LEU A 300 20.22 10.12 11.69
CA LEU A 300 20.11 11.15 10.65
C LEU A 300 18.73 11.28 10.00
N ASN A 301 18.16 12.49 10.06
CA ASN A 301 17.14 12.97 9.14
C ASN A 301 17.84 13.72 7.99
N LEU A 302 17.57 13.33 6.75
CA LEU A 302 18.20 13.89 5.56
C LEU A 302 17.35 15.04 4.99
N ASN A 303 18.00 16.18 4.74
CA ASN A 303 17.40 17.29 3.99
C ASN A 303 18.23 17.54 2.74
N VAL A 304 17.61 17.47 1.56
CA VAL A 304 18.25 17.79 0.28
C VAL A 304 17.69 19.14 -0.18
N THR A 305 18.53 20.18 -0.20
CA THR A 305 18.12 21.49 -0.71
C THR A 305 18.77 21.77 -2.05
N THR A 306 18.00 22.25 -3.02
CA THR A 306 18.53 22.73 -4.31
C THR A 306 19.03 24.17 -4.16
N GLN A 307 20.27 24.44 -4.58
CA GLN A 307 20.80 25.80 -4.73
C GLN A 307 21.21 26.01 -6.19
N GLN A 308 20.78 27.13 -6.77
CA GLN A 308 21.18 27.50 -8.13
C GLN A 308 22.40 28.42 -8.05
N ILE A 309 23.58 27.91 -8.42
CA ILE A 309 24.83 28.69 -8.44
C ILE A 309 25.17 29.08 -9.89
N PRO A 310 25.60 30.32 -10.16
CA PRO A 310 26.10 30.70 -11.48
C PRO A 310 27.35 29.89 -11.84
N ASP A 311 27.40 29.34 -13.05
CA ASP A 311 28.57 28.64 -13.60
C ASP A 311 29.85 29.50 -13.43
N GLU A 312 30.80 29.00 -12.66
CA GLU A 312 32.06 29.68 -12.36
C GLU A 312 33.05 29.68 -13.54
N ASN A 313 32.81 28.84 -14.56
CA ASN A 313 33.56 28.80 -15.81
C ASN A 313 32.99 29.71 -16.91
N ASP A 314 31.72 30.16 -16.79
CA ASP A 314 31.11 31.15 -17.69
C ASP A 314 30.18 32.15 -16.96
N PRO A 315 30.75 33.22 -16.36
CA PRO A 315 29.97 34.24 -15.64
C PRO A 315 29.04 35.09 -16.52
N ALA A 316 28.90 34.77 -17.83
CA ALA A 316 27.97 35.40 -18.76
C ALA A 316 26.82 34.47 -19.22
N SER A 317 26.79 33.21 -18.78
CA SER A 317 25.76 32.23 -19.13
C SER A 317 24.47 32.40 -18.32
N THR A 318 23.32 32.15 -18.96
CA THR A 318 21.99 32.03 -18.34
C THR A 318 21.70 30.59 -17.87
N VAL A 319 22.71 29.71 -17.88
CA VAL A 319 22.61 28.34 -17.37
C VAL A 319 22.98 28.37 -15.89
N THR A 320 22.02 28.00 -15.06
CA THR A 320 22.19 27.82 -13.62
C THR A 320 22.47 26.34 -13.34
N VAL A 321 23.52 26.06 -12.57
CA VAL A 321 23.83 24.70 -12.12
C VAL A 321 23.00 24.43 -10.86
N THR A 322 22.23 23.34 -10.85
CA THR A 322 21.51 22.89 -9.66
C THR A 322 22.51 22.12 -8.78
N THR A 323 22.89 22.71 -7.65
CA THR A 323 23.64 22.02 -6.61
C THR A 323 22.69 21.41 -5.59
N PHE A 324 22.81 20.12 -5.27
CA PHE A 324 22.08 19.51 -4.16
C PHE A 324 22.95 19.53 -2.91
N GLU A 325 22.41 20.02 -1.79
CA GLU A 325 23.10 20.04 -0.49
C GLU A 325 22.48 19.00 0.44
N TYR A 326 23.21 17.94 0.82
CA TYR A 326 22.76 16.98 1.85
C TYR A 326 23.06 17.53 3.24
N GLN A 327 22.02 17.91 3.99
CA GLN A 327 22.17 18.40 5.35
C GLN A 327 21.89 17.27 6.37
N SER A 328 22.70 17.21 7.44
CA SER A 328 22.62 16.23 8.53
C SER A 328 22.31 16.89 9.90
N GLY A 329 21.26 16.46 10.64
CA GLY A 329 20.80 17.12 11.89
C GLY A 329 19.38 16.78 12.39
N THR A 330 18.97 17.39 13.51
CA THR A 330 17.59 17.31 14.06
C THR A 330 16.69 18.45 13.57
N TRP A 331 15.51 18.10 13.09
CA TRP A 331 14.45 19.06 12.74
C TRP A 331 13.86 19.69 14.01
N THR A 332 13.83 21.02 14.05
CA THR A 332 13.12 21.77 15.10
C THR A 332 12.06 22.67 14.48
N GLU A 333 10.80 22.39 14.78
CA GLU A 333 9.66 23.23 14.44
C GLU A 333 9.75 24.55 15.22
N ASP A 334 9.74 25.68 14.52
CA ASP A 334 9.59 26.98 15.16
C ASP A 334 8.13 27.26 15.54
N ASN A 335 7.87 28.36 16.26
CA ASN A 335 6.52 28.67 16.74
C ASN A 335 5.54 29.09 15.63
N ASN A 336 5.96 29.07 14.36
CA ASN A 336 5.17 29.39 13.18
C ASN A 336 4.96 28.16 12.28
N GLY A 337 5.36 26.95 12.70
CA GLY A 337 5.26 25.74 11.89
C GLY A 337 6.34 25.63 10.82
N SER A 338 7.39 26.46 10.88
CA SER A 338 8.55 26.35 9.99
C SER A 338 9.59 25.44 10.62
N TRP A 339 9.91 24.35 9.93
CA TRP A 339 10.93 23.41 10.36
C TRP A 339 12.32 23.96 10.05
N THR A 340 13.12 24.15 11.09
CA THR A 340 14.50 24.64 10.97
C THR A 340 15.49 23.54 11.31
N PHE A 341 16.49 23.40 10.44
CA PHE A 341 17.52 22.38 10.54
C PHE A 341 18.67 22.85 11.45
N THR A 342 19.08 22.02 12.40
CA THR A 342 20.21 22.32 13.30
C THR A 342 21.47 21.58 12.81
N SER A 343 22.37 22.33 12.18
CA SER A 343 23.46 21.85 11.30
C SER A 343 24.50 20.89 11.91
N SER A 344 24.87 19.86 11.14
CA SER A 344 26.21 19.25 11.13
C SER A 344 26.57 18.60 9.77
N GLY A 345 27.24 19.34 8.88
CA GLY A 345 27.86 18.80 7.64
C GLY A 345 26.99 18.87 6.37
N GLN A 346 27.65 18.99 5.21
CA GLN A 346 27.07 19.19 3.87
C GLN A 346 27.78 18.30 2.83
N MET A 347 27.05 17.71 1.88
CA MET A 347 27.57 17.11 0.63
C MET A 347 27.06 17.94 -0.54
N GLU A 348 27.91 18.26 -1.51
CA GLU A 348 27.55 19.05 -2.70
C GLU A 348 27.48 18.13 -3.93
N LEU A 349 26.30 18.01 -4.56
CA LEU A 349 26.13 17.29 -5.82
C LEU A 349 25.86 18.24 -6.98
N GLN A 350 26.43 17.96 -8.15
CA GLN A 350 26.18 18.69 -9.39
C GLN A 350 25.89 17.69 -10.53
N ASP A 351 24.81 17.93 -11.29
CA ASP A 351 24.40 17.11 -12.46
C ASP A 351 24.12 15.64 -12.07
N VAL A 352 23.09 15.38 -11.24
CA VAL A 352 22.74 14.05 -10.71
C VAL A 352 21.25 13.78 -10.88
N ASP A 353 20.90 12.61 -11.43
CA ASP A 353 19.53 12.24 -11.83
C ASP A 353 18.80 11.29 -10.84
N LEU A 354 19.53 10.64 -9.91
CA LEU A 354 18.93 9.73 -8.90
C LEU A 354 19.56 9.88 -7.51
N ILE A 355 18.72 10.16 -6.51
CA ILE A 355 19.08 10.30 -5.09
C ILE A 355 18.37 9.23 -4.26
N GLY A 356 19.14 8.35 -3.60
CA GLY A 356 18.60 7.28 -2.73
C GLY A 356 19.28 7.20 -1.36
N ALA A 357 18.52 6.82 -0.33
CA ALA A 357 19.02 6.46 1.00
C ALA A 357 18.71 4.99 1.30
N ILE A 358 19.74 4.18 1.60
CA ILE A 358 19.58 2.77 1.98
C ILE A 358 20.09 2.61 3.42
N GLY A 359 19.26 2.10 4.32
CA GLY A 359 19.63 1.82 5.71
C GLY A 359 18.84 0.65 6.30
N ASP A 360 19.41 -0.02 7.30
CA ASP A 360 18.83 -1.18 8.01
C ASP A 360 17.79 -0.79 9.10
N ALA A 361 17.37 0.48 9.18
CA ALA A 361 16.50 1.04 10.22
C ALA A 361 15.37 1.93 9.65
N PRO A 362 14.30 2.24 10.41
CA PRO A 362 13.25 3.18 9.98
C PRO A 362 13.83 4.57 9.72
N VAL A 363 13.47 5.19 8.60
CA VAL A 363 13.96 6.51 8.18
C VAL A 363 12.76 7.33 7.67
N GLN A 364 12.67 8.58 8.15
CA GLN A 364 11.83 9.64 7.59
C GLN A 364 12.68 10.48 6.63
N VAL A 365 12.19 10.72 5.40
CA VAL A 365 12.91 11.46 4.35
C VAL A 365 12.14 12.68 3.82
N TYR A 366 12.89 13.72 3.46
CA TYR A 366 12.43 14.88 2.68
C TYR A 366 13.20 14.88 1.35
N LEU A 367 12.52 14.58 0.24
CA LEU A 367 13.10 14.45 -1.10
C LEU A 367 12.49 15.48 -2.06
N GLU A 368 13.34 16.24 -2.75
CA GLU A 368 12.95 17.17 -3.83
C GLU A 368 13.68 16.78 -5.11
N GLY A 369 12.96 16.35 -6.15
CA GLY A 369 13.51 15.85 -7.42
C GLY A 369 14.04 16.94 -8.34
N GLY A 370 13.50 18.16 -8.24
CA GLY A 370 14.06 19.31 -8.93
C GLY A 370 13.56 19.42 -10.37
N ALA A 371 14.33 19.05 -11.39
CA ALA A 371 13.90 19.13 -12.79
C ALA A 371 14.44 17.93 -13.58
N GLY A 372 13.56 17.18 -14.22
CA GLY A 372 13.85 15.86 -14.77
C GLY A 372 12.64 14.95 -14.60
N ASP A 373 12.70 13.74 -15.14
CA ASP A 373 11.72 12.70 -14.84
C ASP A 373 12.21 11.94 -13.58
N ASP A 374 11.89 12.45 -12.39
CA ASP A 374 12.55 12.05 -11.14
C ASP A 374 11.89 10.83 -10.48
N THR A 375 12.65 9.85 -10.01
CA THR A 375 12.08 8.73 -9.21
C THR A 375 12.46 8.90 -7.74
N LEU A 376 11.52 9.36 -6.91
CA LEU A 376 11.70 9.57 -5.48
C LEU A 376 11.11 8.41 -4.68
N ILE A 377 11.93 7.74 -3.87
CA ILE A 377 11.51 6.59 -3.05
C ILE A 377 11.76 6.91 -1.57
N GLY A 378 10.68 6.92 -0.81
CA GLY A 378 10.63 7.13 0.64
C GLY A 378 11.14 5.93 1.46
N GLY A 379 11.24 6.15 2.77
CA GLY A 379 11.60 5.18 3.79
C GLY A 379 10.39 4.42 4.35
N SER A 380 10.41 4.17 5.66
CA SER A 380 9.37 3.39 6.37
C SER A 380 8.76 4.16 7.55
N GLU A 381 8.98 5.47 7.57
CA GLU A 381 8.33 6.44 8.44
C GLU A 381 7.59 7.47 7.57
N ASP A 382 7.17 8.62 8.12
CA ASP A 382 6.34 9.60 7.42
C ASP A 382 7.19 10.46 6.46
N ASP A 383 7.06 10.29 5.15
CA ASP A 383 7.93 10.95 4.16
C ASP A 383 7.30 12.16 3.44
N ILE A 384 8.15 13.09 2.99
CA ILE A 384 7.77 14.24 2.13
C ILE A 384 8.51 14.10 0.79
N LEU A 385 7.76 13.93 -0.30
CA LEU A 385 8.28 13.76 -1.66
C LEU A 385 7.77 14.88 -2.58
N ILE A 386 8.68 15.65 -3.16
CA ILE A 386 8.41 16.79 -4.05
C ILE A 386 9.05 16.49 -5.41
N GLY A 387 8.24 16.14 -6.42
CA GLY A 387 8.76 15.73 -7.74
C GLY A 387 9.58 16.80 -8.45
N GLY A 388 9.05 18.02 -8.59
CA GLY A 388 9.72 19.07 -9.34
C GLY A 388 9.23 19.16 -10.80
N LEU A 389 10.12 19.47 -11.75
CA LEU A 389 9.86 19.71 -13.16
C LEU A 389 10.13 18.48 -14.02
N GLY A 390 9.16 17.59 -14.20
CA GLY A 390 9.15 16.58 -15.26
C GLY A 390 8.20 15.43 -14.91
N VAL A 391 8.41 14.23 -15.44
CA VAL A 391 7.57 13.04 -15.19
C VAL A 391 8.10 12.28 -13.99
N ASP A 392 7.70 12.74 -12.81
CA ASP A 392 8.19 12.20 -11.54
C ASP A 392 7.38 10.98 -11.08
N GLN A 393 8.07 9.99 -10.51
CA GLN A 393 7.50 8.84 -9.83
C GLN A 393 7.80 8.94 -8.34
N LEU A 394 6.79 9.24 -7.53
CA LEU A 394 6.89 9.40 -6.09
C LEU A 394 6.33 8.16 -5.38
N THR A 395 7.14 7.48 -4.57
CA THR A 395 6.72 6.30 -3.79
C THR A 395 7.07 6.50 -2.32
N GLY A 396 6.08 6.78 -1.46
CA GLY A 396 6.27 7.09 -0.03
C GLY A 396 6.63 5.90 0.87
N GLY A 397 6.55 4.66 0.40
CA GLY A 397 6.84 3.51 1.27
C GLY A 397 5.73 3.23 2.27
N ALA A 398 6.04 3.08 3.56
CA ALA A 398 5.06 2.77 4.61
C ALA A 398 5.07 3.88 5.67
N GLY A 399 3.95 4.57 5.87
CA GLY A 399 3.87 5.69 6.81
C GLY A 399 2.66 6.58 6.53
N TYR A 400 2.58 7.74 7.19
CA TYR A 400 1.73 8.84 6.75
C TYR A 400 2.48 9.66 5.69
N ASP A 401 2.36 9.23 4.44
CA ASP A 401 3.13 9.81 3.34
C ASP A 401 2.37 10.98 2.71
N GLN A 402 3.07 12.09 2.45
CA GLN A 402 2.51 13.24 1.74
C GLN A 402 3.14 13.34 0.34
N ALA A 403 2.37 13.00 -0.69
CA ALA A 403 2.69 13.33 -2.08
C ALA A 403 2.09 14.71 -2.39
N LEU A 404 2.90 15.76 -2.22
CA LEU A 404 2.47 17.15 -2.31
C LEU A 404 3.06 17.81 -3.54
N ILE A 405 2.20 18.36 -4.40
CA ILE A 405 2.63 19.36 -5.38
C ILE A 405 2.22 20.71 -4.80
N GLU A 406 3.20 21.41 -4.21
CA GLU A 406 2.99 22.61 -3.40
C GLU A 406 2.50 23.83 -4.19
N ASP A 407 1.91 24.78 -3.46
CA ASP A 407 1.59 26.13 -3.94
C ASP A 407 2.79 26.80 -4.64
N GLY A 408 2.59 27.25 -5.89
CA GLY A 408 3.63 27.87 -6.72
C GLY A 408 4.38 26.91 -7.65
N ALA A 409 4.14 25.59 -7.57
CA ALA A 409 4.70 24.63 -8.52
C ALA A 409 4.21 24.91 -9.95
N ILE A 410 5.12 24.85 -10.92
CA ILE A 410 4.78 24.88 -12.35
C ILE A 410 5.03 23.48 -12.91
N ILE A 411 3.97 22.77 -13.33
CA ILE A 411 4.07 21.41 -13.88
C ILE A 411 3.97 21.48 -15.40
N TYR A 412 4.91 20.83 -16.09
CA TYR A 412 4.80 20.51 -17.51
C TYR A 412 4.87 18.99 -17.67
N ALA A 413 3.74 18.35 -17.93
CA ALA A 413 3.68 16.89 -18.03
C ALA A 413 2.99 16.45 -19.33
N ASP A 414 3.37 15.31 -19.90
CA ASP A 414 2.59 14.71 -20.99
C ASP A 414 1.32 14.01 -20.44
N LYS A 415 1.41 13.49 -19.22
CA LYS A 415 0.34 12.93 -18.39
C LYS A 415 0.71 13.09 -16.91
N LEU A 416 -0.24 13.47 -16.07
CA LEU A 416 -0.10 13.59 -14.61
C LEU A 416 -1.08 12.64 -13.90
N SER A 417 -0.56 11.81 -13.00
CA SER A 417 -1.36 10.92 -12.15
C SER A 417 -0.99 11.11 -10.69
N VAL A 418 -1.97 11.51 -9.87
CA VAL A 418 -1.84 11.63 -8.42
C VAL A 418 -2.77 10.59 -7.80
N THR A 419 -2.21 9.56 -7.17
CA THR A 419 -2.98 8.43 -6.66
C THR A 419 -2.65 8.17 -5.20
N ALA A 420 -3.69 8.01 -4.38
CA ALA A 420 -3.60 7.54 -3.01
C ALA A 420 -4.44 6.26 -2.87
N ASP A 421 -3.84 5.17 -2.42
CA ASP A 421 -4.52 3.89 -2.25
C ASP A 421 -4.28 3.38 -0.82
N THR A 422 -5.34 2.93 -0.16
CA THR A 422 -5.28 2.33 1.18
C THR A 422 -6.17 1.09 1.22
N ASP A 423 -5.58 -0.05 1.60
CA ASP A 423 -6.32 -1.30 1.83
C ASP A 423 -5.99 -1.84 3.23
N VAL A 424 -7.01 -1.90 4.08
CA VAL A 424 -6.89 -2.40 5.45
C VAL A 424 -7.76 -3.63 5.63
N PHE A 425 -7.12 -4.78 5.83
CA PHE A 425 -7.78 -6.03 6.18
C PHE A 425 -7.46 -6.45 7.62
N ALA A 426 -8.50 -6.53 8.46
CA ALA A 426 -8.37 -6.89 9.87
C ALA A 426 -9.26 -8.07 10.24
N VAL A 427 -8.70 -8.99 11.03
CA VAL A 427 -9.42 -10.17 11.54
C VAL A 427 -9.22 -10.32 13.04
N GLY A 428 -10.30 -10.17 13.81
CA GLY A 428 -10.34 -10.37 15.25
C GLY A 428 -11.10 -11.63 15.61
N LEU A 429 -10.41 -12.69 16.04
CA LEU A 429 -11.04 -13.94 16.50
C LEU A 429 -10.70 -14.18 17.97
N GLY A 430 -11.73 -14.38 18.79
CA GLY A 430 -11.55 -14.62 20.21
C GLY A 430 -12.52 -15.65 20.75
N TYR A 431 -12.05 -16.46 21.70
CA TYR A 431 -12.87 -17.42 22.42
C TYR A 431 -12.50 -17.49 23.90
N ALA A 432 -13.51 -17.45 24.78
CA ALA A 432 -13.37 -17.71 26.21
C ALA A 432 -14.22 -18.92 26.63
N GLY A 433 -13.61 -19.84 27.39
CA GLY A 433 -14.28 -21.01 27.93
C GLY A 433 -14.09 -21.12 29.44
N GLY A 434 -15.18 -21.28 30.18
CA GLY A 434 -15.15 -21.46 31.64
C GLY A 434 -15.87 -22.74 32.03
N SER A 435 -15.19 -23.66 32.70
CA SER A 435 -15.80 -24.91 33.16
C SER A 435 -15.66 -25.10 34.67
N GLY A 436 -16.76 -25.45 35.34
CA GLY A 436 -16.80 -25.74 36.77
C GLY A 436 -17.67 -26.95 37.07
N THR A 437 -17.03 -28.06 37.42
CA THR A 437 -17.69 -29.36 37.65
C THR A 437 -18.49 -29.45 38.95
N ALA A 438 -18.35 -28.49 39.87
CA ALA A 438 -19.06 -28.50 41.16
C ALA A 438 -19.96 -27.28 41.40
N SER A 439 -19.59 -26.09 40.89
CA SER A 439 -20.31 -24.84 41.22
C SER A 439 -20.41 -23.86 40.06
N LEU A 440 -19.30 -23.25 39.61
CA LEU A 440 -19.30 -22.05 38.77
C LEU A 440 -18.46 -22.20 37.50
N GLY A 441 -19.06 -21.90 36.34
CA GLY A 441 -18.35 -21.68 35.08
C GLY A 441 -18.67 -20.28 34.54
N ILE A 442 -17.67 -19.43 34.39
CA ILE A 442 -17.79 -18.09 33.82
C ILE A 442 -16.85 -17.98 32.62
N ALA A 443 -17.38 -17.52 31.49
CA ALA A 443 -16.60 -17.06 30.35
C ALA A 443 -17.07 -15.66 29.96
N GLY A 444 -16.10 -14.78 29.75
CA GLY A 444 -16.31 -13.42 29.29
C GLY A 444 -15.28 -13.10 28.23
N LEU A 445 -15.70 -12.53 27.10
CA LEU A 445 -14.82 -12.03 26.08
C LEU A 445 -15.30 -10.66 25.63
N TYR A 446 -14.38 -9.69 25.64
CA TYR A 446 -14.58 -8.36 25.10
C TYR A 446 -13.55 -8.16 24.00
N MET A 447 -14.00 -7.86 22.79
CA MET A 447 -13.14 -7.42 21.70
C MET A 447 -13.56 -6.04 21.26
N GLN A 448 -12.57 -5.18 21.11
CA GLN A 448 -12.70 -3.84 20.58
C GLN A 448 -11.73 -3.70 19.41
N ASN A 449 -12.24 -3.23 18.29
CA ASN A 449 -11.46 -2.97 17.09
C ASN A 449 -11.70 -1.51 16.72
N THR A 450 -10.63 -0.75 16.57
CA THR A 450 -10.67 0.63 16.11
C THR A 450 -9.81 0.69 14.87
N LEU A 451 -10.41 1.05 13.75
CA LEU A 451 -9.75 1.16 12.46
C LEU A 451 -9.96 2.58 11.94
N SER A 452 -8.87 3.21 11.56
CA SER A 452 -8.87 4.51 10.90
C SER A 452 -8.06 4.38 9.62
N SER A 453 -8.62 4.81 8.51
CA SER A 453 -7.93 4.83 7.22
C SER A 453 -8.16 6.17 6.53
N THR A 454 -7.13 6.71 5.90
CA THR A 454 -7.19 7.98 5.17
C THR A 454 -6.44 7.83 3.85
N ALA A 455 -7.14 8.03 2.73
CA ALA A 455 -6.54 8.17 1.40
C ALA A 455 -6.79 9.59 0.91
N LEU A 456 -5.73 10.36 0.71
CA LEU A 456 -5.79 11.74 0.23
C LEU A 456 -4.89 11.88 -0.99
N ALA A 457 -5.51 12.07 -2.15
CA ALA A 457 -4.83 12.47 -3.38
C ALA A 457 -5.18 13.94 -3.64
N GLN A 458 -4.19 14.82 -3.67
CA GLN A 458 -4.43 16.26 -3.77
C GLN A 458 -3.41 16.96 -4.67
N ILE A 459 -3.89 17.87 -5.51
CA ILE A 459 -3.11 18.94 -6.14
C ILE A 459 -3.49 20.23 -5.42
N GLU A 460 -2.54 21.07 -4.98
CA GLU A 460 -2.90 22.29 -4.22
C GLU A 460 -3.40 23.44 -5.11
N SER A 461 -4.11 24.40 -4.52
CA SER A 461 -4.71 25.53 -5.26
C SER A 461 -3.69 26.47 -5.90
N GLY A 462 -2.43 26.44 -5.47
CA GLY A 462 -1.39 27.30 -6.02
C GLY A 462 -0.71 26.80 -7.29
N VAL A 463 -1.01 25.57 -7.70
CA VAL A 463 -0.31 24.88 -8.77
C VAL A 463 -0.67 25.47 -10.14
N THR A 464 0.35 25.72 -10.96
CA THR A 464 0.19 25.99 -12.38
C THR A 464 0.57 24.74 -13.17
N ALA A 465 -0.41 23.98 -13.67
CA ALA A 465 -0.18 22.75 -14.41
C ALA A 465 -0.53 22.92 -15.89
N ASP A 466 0.39 22.54 -16.77
CA ASP A 466 0.17 22.39 -18.22
C ASP A 466 0.45 20.93 -18.63
N ILE A 467 -0.62 20.21 -18.96
CA ILE A 467 -0.60 18.76 -19.13
C ILE A 467 -0.99 18.41 -20.57
N GLY A 468 -0.09 17.77 -21.30
CA GLY A 468 -0.31 17.25 -22.65
C GLY A 468 -0.18 18.28 -23.77
N SER A 469 0.14 19.55 -23.48
CA SER A 469 0.22 20.61 -24.51
C SER A 469 1.34 20.43 -25.53
N ARG A 470 2.36 19.63 -25.20
CA ARG A 470 3.48 19.28 -26.09
C ARG A 470 3.15 18.14 -27.05
N LEU A 471 2.05 17.43 -26.80
CA LEU A 471 1.57 16.32 -27.61
C LEU A 471 0.47 16.81 -28.56
N GLY A 472 0.34 16.11 -29.70
CA GLY A 472 -0.81 16.33 -30.57
C GLY A 472 -2.12 16.08 -29.82
N ASP A 473 -3.09 16.95 -30.07
CA ASP A 473 -4.46 16.80 -29.58
C ASP A 473 -5.05 15.50 -30.13
N ILE A 474 -5.46 14.60 -29.23
CA ILE A 474 -5.98 13.27 -29.54
C ILE A 474 -7.14 12.99 -28.58
N ASP A 475 -8.35 13.01 -29.12
CA ASP A 475 -9.60 12.80 -28.37
C ASP A 475 -9.55 11.50 -27.51
N ASN A 476 -10.12 11.56 -26.31
CA ASN A 476 -10.35 10.44 -25.38
C ASN A 476 -9.09 9.87 -24.71
N ILE A 477 -8.12 10.70 -24.33
CA ILE A 477 -6.98 10.28 -23.51
C ILE A 477 -7.00 10.99 -22.16
N GLU A 478 -7.16 10.21 -21.10
CA GLU A 478 -6.99 10.64 -19.71
C GLU A 478 -5.52 11.03 -19.46
N ARG A 479 -5.32 12.34 -19.33
CA ARG A 479 -4.02 12.98 -19.13
C ARG A 479 -3.86 13.57 -17.74
N LEU A 480 -4.95 13.93 -17.07
CA LEU A 480 -4.95 14.22 -15.64
C LEU A 480 -5.77 13.17 -14.91
N THR A 481 -5.18 12.53 -13.90
CA THR A 481 -5.87 11.58 -13.04
C THR A 481 -5.53 11.89 -11.59
N VAL A 482 -6.54 12.16 -10.77
CA VAL A 482 -6.42 12.32 -9.32
C VAL A 482 -7.36 11.33 -8.66
N THR A 483 -6.82 10.26 -8.10
CA THR A 483 -7.62 9.12 -7.61
C THR A 483 -7.29 8.80 -6.16
N ALA A 484 -8.30 8.72 -5.32
CA ALA A 484 -8.19 8.21 -3.95
C ALA A 484 -9.05 6.96 -3.79
N ASP A 485 -8.43 5.85 -3.44
CA ASP A 485 -9.08 4.56 -3.18
C ASP A 485 -8.85 4.17 -1.71
N ASN A 486 -9.93 3.81 -1.00
CA ASN A 486 -9.86 3.42 0.41
C ASN A 486 -10.80 2.27 0.73
N ARG A 487 -10.20 1.15 1.09
CA ARG A 487 -10.90 -0.08 1.45
C ARG A 487 -10.60 -0.47 2.88
N VAL A 488 -11.65 -0.75 3.65
CA VAL A 488 -11.51 -1.32 5.00
C VAL A 488 -12.41 -2.53 5.16
N ASP A 489 -11.79 -3.69 5.31
CA ASP A 489 -12.45 -4.97 5.58
C ASP A 489 -12.13 -5.43 7.01
N LEU A 490 -13.17 -5.64 7.81
CA LEU A 490 -13.07 -6.11 9.19
C LEU A 490 -13.94 -7.34 9.43
N ILE A 491 -13.33 -8.40 9.94
CA ILE A 491 -14.04 -9.61 10.40
C ILE A 491 -13.79 -9.81 11.89
N VAL A 492 -14.85 -9.76 12.70
CA VAL A 492 -14.78 -9.95 14.16
C VAL A 492 -15.67 -11.10 14.59
N ALA A 493 -15.12 -12.08 15.29
CA ALA A 493 -15.86 -13.19 15.88
C ALA A 493 -15.51 -13.40 17.36
N ALA A 494 -16.45 -13.07 18.25
CA ALA A 494 -16.32 -13.20 19.70
C ALA A 494 -17.14 -14.38 20.24
N GLY A 495 -16.47 -15.38 20.82
CA GLY A 495 -17.09 -16.54 21.45
C GLY A 495 -16.94 -16.55 22.97
N ALA A 496 -18.01 -16.86 23.71
CA ALA A 496 -17.93 -17.15 25.13
C ALA A 496 -18.81 -18.34 25.53
N MET A 497 -18.26 -19.29 26.30
CA MET A 497 -18.96 -20.49 26.76
C MET A 497 -18.77 -20.73 28.25
N GLY A 498 -19.85 -20.62 29.03
CA GLY A 498 -19.87 -20.92 30.46
C GLY A 498 -20.53 -22.26 30.78
N TYR A 499 -19.80 -23.21 31.37
CA TYR A 499 -20.31 -24.49 31.82
C TYR A 499 -20.16 -24.64 33.34
N GLY A 500 -21.28 -24.67 34.06
CA GLY A 500 -21.30 -24.80 35.52
C GLY A 500 -22.16 -25.95 36.04
N GLY A 501 -21.76 -26.48 37.20
CA GLY A 501 -22.60 -27.38 37.99
C GLY A 501 -23.86 -26.68 38.54
N SER A 502 -23.74 -25.46 39.05
CA SER A 502 -24.86 -24.67 39.60
C SER A 502 -25.03 -23.30 38.91
N PHE A 503 -23.95 -22.70 38.40
CA PHE A 503 -23.95 -21.38 37.76
C PHE A 503 -23.13 -21.38 36.47
N GLY A 504 -23.76 -21.05 35.35
CA GLY A 504 -23.11 -20.86 34.05
C GLY A 504 -23.30 -19.43 33.56
N VAL A 505 -22.21 -18.74 33.23
CA VAL A 505 -22.24 -17.39 32.64
C VAL A 505 -21.39 -17.36 31.38
N GLY A 506 -21.97 -16.93 30.27
CA GLY A 506 -21.27 -16.68 29.00
C GLY A 506 -21.56 -15.28 28.50
N ALA A 507 -20.56 -14.42 28.37
CA ALA A 507 -20.73 -13.08 27.82
C ALA A 507 -19.71 -12.82 26.73
N SER A 508 -20.17 -12.35 25.58
CA SER A 508 -19.30 -11.97 24.47
C SER A 508 -19.70 -10.60 23.94
N SER A 509 -18.71 -9.81 23.54
CA SER A 509 -18.96 -8.58 22.84
C SER A 509 -17.95 -8.33 21.74
N ALA A 510 -18.44 -7.76 20.65
CA ALA A 510 -17.66 -7.22 19.56
C ALA A 510 -18.03 -5.74 19.40
N VAL A 511 -17.07 -4.86 19.62
CA VAL A 511 -17.21 -3.44 19.37
C VAL A 511 -16.26 -3.09 18.23
N SER A 512 -16.79 -2.45 17.20
CA SER A 512 -16.04 -2.03 16.02
C SER A 512 -16.31 -0.55 15.79
N ASP A 513 -15.25 0.23 15.71
CA ASP A 513 -15.28 1.64 15.38
C ASP A 513 -14.40 1.85 14.14
N ILE A 514 -15.04 2.15 13.01
CA ILE A 514 -14.40 2.30 11.70
C ILE A 514 -14.58 3.73 11.26
N THR A 515 -13.48 4.42 10.99
CA THR A 515 -13.47 5.75 10.38
C THR A 515 -12.68 5.71 9.08
N LYS A 516 -13.31 6.12 7.97
CA LYS A 516 -12.67 6.25 6.66
C LYS A 516 -12.76 7.68 6.16
N VAL A 517 -11.65 8.18 5.64
CA VAL A 517 -11.58 9.45 4.92
C VAL A 517 -10.96 9.19 3.55
N THR A 518 -11.66 9.55 2.49
CA THR A 518 -11.22 9.32 1.10
C THR A 518 -11.44 10.59 0.32
N LYS A 519 -10.36 11.24 -0.10
CA LYS A 519 -10.42 12.55 -0.73
C LYS A 519 -9.54 12.61 -1.97
N ALA A 520 -10.14 12.98 -3.10
CA ALA A 520 -9.45 13.28 -4.35
C ALA A 520 -9.72 14.74 -4.71
N LEU A 521 -8.70 15.60 -4.60
CA LEU A 521 -8.87 17.05 -4.63
C LEU A 521 -7.96 17.69 -5.68
N VAL A 522 -8.49 18.67 -6.43
CA VAL A 522 -7.68 19.59 -7.22
C VAL A 522 -7.95 21.00 -6.72
N GLY A 523 -6.96 21.57 -6.06
CA GLY A 523 -7.10 22.75 -5.24
C GLY A 523 -7.45 22.42 -3.79
N THR A 524 -7.34 23.44 -2.95
CA THR A 524 -7.48 23.32 -1.49
C THR A 524 -8.75 24.01 -1.04
N GLU A 525 -9.74 23.28 -0.51
CA GLU A 525 -11.09 23.81 -0.19
C GLU A 525 -11.07 25.02 0.79
N ASP A 526 -10.20 24.99 1.80
CA ASP A 526 -10.07 26.04 2.83
C ASP A 526 -9.10 27.19 2.45
N ALA A 527 -8.65 27.25 1.19
CA ALA A 527 -7.71 28.28 0.76
C ALA A 527 -8.31 29.70 0.87
N SER A 528 -7.50 30.61 1.44
CA SER A 528 -7.88 32.03 1.54
C SER A 528 -7.77 32.78 0.21
N ALA A 529 -7.00 32.22 -0.73
CA ALA A 529 -6.75 32.78 -2.05
C ALA A 529 -7.30 31.86 -3.15
N VAL A 530 -7.70 32.45 -4.28
CA VAL A 530 -8.07 31.74 -5.51
C VAL A 530 -6.89 31.93 -6.46
N GLU A 531 -6.04 30.92 -6.55
CA GLU A 531 -4.76 30.95 -7.28
C GLU A 531 -4.66 29.68 -8.15
N GLY A 532 -3.59 29.45 -8.87
CA GLY A 532 -3.44 28.22 -9.69
C GLY A 532 -4.21 28.18 -11.02
N VAL A 533 -3.59 27.51 -11.98
CA VAL A 533 -4.04 27.39 -13.38
C VAL A 533 -3.79 25.96 -13.82
N VAL A 534 -4.83 25.21 -14.13
CA VAL A 534 -4.72 23.85 -14.64
C VAL A 534 -5.21 23.79 -16.07
N LEU A 535 -4.32 23.42 -16.99
CA LEU A 535 -4.60 23.19 -18.40
C LEU A 535 -4.32 21.72 -18.72
N VAL A 536 -5.35 21.00 -19.13
CA VAL A 536 -5.24 19.61 -19.59
C VAL A 536 -5.63 19.58 -21.06
N ASN A 537 -4.67 19.28 -21.93
CA ASN A 537 -4.92 18.99 -23.34
C ASN A 537 -5.34 17.52 -23.44
N GLY A 538 -6.54 17.16 -22.96
CA GLY A 538 -7.02 15.78 -22.79
C GLY A 538 -8.05 15.66 -21.68
N ASP A 539 -8.44 14.42 -21.34
CA ASP A 539 -9.44 14.17 -20.30
C ASP A 539 -8.83 14.27 -18.89
N ALA A 540 -9.64 14.76 -17.95
CA ALA A 540 -9.35 14.88 -16.53
C ALA A 540 -10.33 14.05 -15.69
N LEU A 541 -9.78 13.21 -14.83
CA LEU A 541 -10.53 12.36 -13.90
C LEU A 541 -10.13 12.69 -12.45
N VAL A 542 -11.11 13.07 -11.62
CA VAL A 542 -10.95 13.25 -10.17
C VAL A 542 -11.91 12.29 -9.47
N LYS A 543 -11.39 11.26 -8.79
CA LYS A 543 -12.20 10.13 -8.35
C LYS A 543 -11.85 9.70 -6.93
N ALA A 544 -12.83 9.69 -6.04
CA ALA A 544 -12.72 9.15 -4.68
C ALA A 544 -13.63 7.93 -4.54
N ASN A 545 -13.06 6.75 -4.26
CA ASN A 545 -13.83 5.53 -4.03
C ASN A 545 -13.56 4.99 -2.64
N SER A 546 -14.63 4.81 -1.87
CA SER A 546 -14.60 4.19 -0.55
C SER A 546 -15.45 2.94 -0.58
N ASP A 547 -14.90 1.81 -0.17
CA ASP A 547 -15.63 0.54 -0.07
C ASP A 547 -15.18 -0.25 1.16
N GLY A 548 -15.84 -1.38 1.39
CA GLY A 548 -15.41 -2.33 2.41
C GLY A 548 -16.52 -2.95 3.21
N LEU A 549 -16.11 -3.90 4.04
CA LEU A 549 -17.01 -4.85 4.67
C LEU A 549 -16.73 -4.98 6.16
N VAL A 550 -17.72 -4.65 6.99
CA VAL A 550 -17.66 -4.87 8.44
C VAL A 550 -18.53 -6.06 8.81
N ILE A 551 -17.93 -7.19 9.16
CA ILE A 551 -18.62 -8.38 9.66
C ILE A 551 -18.35 -8.55 11.15
N GLY A 552 -19.40 -8.49 11.95
CA GLY A 552 -19.34 -8.74 13.39
C GLY A 552 -20.22 -9.92 13.81
N THR A 553 -19.67 -10.85 14.60
CA THR A 553 -20.47 -11.83 15.34
C THR A 553 -20.01 -11.96 16.78
N ALA A 554 -21.00 -12.04 17.68
CA ALA A 554 -20.82 -12.33 19.08
C ALA A 554 -21.71 -13.52 19.44
N VAL A 555 -21.07 -14.64 19.78
CA VAL A 555 -21.72 -15.90 20.14
C VAL A 555 -21.50 -16.18 21.61
N SER A 556 -22.59 -16.32 22.37
CA SER A 556 -22.52 -16.64 23.79
C SER A 556 -23.41 -17.81 24.17
N ALA A 557 -22.82 -18.78 24.86
CA ALA A 557 -23.54 -19.95 25.36
C ALA A 557 -23.30 -20.16 26.85
N SER A 558 -24.33 -20.59 27.56
CA SER A 558 -24.21 -20.96 28.97
C SER A 558 -25.02 -22.21 29.31
N TRP A 559 -24.48 -23.02 30.23
CA TRP A 559 -25.14 -24.19 30.77
C TRP A 559 -25.00 -24.30 32.30
N ALA A 560 -26.10 -24.67 32.95
CA ALA A 560 -26.13 -25.12 34.34
C ALA A 560 -26.78 -26.52 34.40
N THR A 561 -25.97 -27.59 34.45
CA THR A 561 -26.44 -28.98 34.24
C THR A 561 -26.53 -29.87 35.49
N GLY A 562 -26.04 -29.40 36.63
CA GLY A 562 -26.22 -30.11 37.90
C GLY A 562 -25.38 -31.37 38.15
N LYS A 563 -24.49 -31.80 37.24
CA LYS A 563 -23.64 -32.99 37.46
C LYS A 563 -22.46 -32.67 38.39
N VAL A 564 -22.42 -33.28 39.59
CA VAL A 564 -21.35 -33.09 40.58
C VAL A 564 -20.32 -34.23 40.46
N ALA A 565 -19.02 -33.92 40.45
CA ALA A 565 -17.97 -34.94 40.57
C ALA A 565 -17.86 -35.45 42.02
N PRO A 566 -17.72 -36.78 42.27
CA PRO A 566 -17.69 -37.31 43.62
C PRO A 566 -16.40 -36.97 44.35
N SER A 567 -16.49 -36.56 45.60
CA SER A 567 -15.36 -36.59 46.54
C SER A 567 -15.28 -37.98 47.17
N GLY A 568 -14.40 -38.82 46.64
CA GLY A 568 -14.01 -40.09 47.26
C GLY A 568 -14.89 -41.29 46.90
N GLY A 569 -14.42 -42.08 45.93
CA GLY A 569 -14.53 -43.54 45.91
C GLY A 569 -15.89 -44.24 45.75
N GLU A 570 -17.03 -43.57 45.87
CA GLU A 570 -18.35 -44.21 45.66
C GLU A 570 -18.99 -43.84 44.32
N GLU A 571 -19.88 -44.72 43.83
CA GLU A 571 -20.55 -44.68 42.52
C GLU A 571 -21.00 -43.26 42.10
N PRO A 572 -20.93 -42.92 40.79
CA PRO A 572 -21.31 -41.60 40.31
C PRO A 572 -22.75 -41.28 40.68
N ALA A 573 -22.96 -40.27 41.53
CA ALA A 573 -24.29 -39.80 41.89
C ALA A 573 -25.00 -39.25 40.65
N THR A 574 -26.15 -39.83 40.33
CA THR A 574 -27.05 -39.49 39.22
C THR A 574 -27.92 -38.25 39.50
N THR A 575 -27.57 -37.42 40.49
CA THR A 575 -28.46 -36.39 41.04
C THR A 575 -28.01 -34.97 40.71
N ASN A 576 -28.88 -34.20 40.04
CA ASN A 576 -28.67 -32.78 39.68
C ASN A 576 -28.46 -31.86 40.90
N SER A 577 -27.88 -30.66 40.70
CA SER A 577 -27.75 -29.64 41.74
C SER A 577 -29.12 -29.14 42.25
N THR A 578 -29.14 -28.59 43.46
CA THR A 578 -30.36 -28.02 44.04
C THR A 578 -30.84 -26.77 43.28
N TYR A 579 -29.90 -25.97 42.77
CA TYR A 579 -30.14 -24.72 42.03
C TYR A 579 -29.34 -24.70 40.72
N GLY A 580 -29.93 -24.14 39.66
CA GLY A 580 -29.29 -23.92 38.37
C GLY A 580 -29.59 -22.54 37.80
N VAL A 581 -28.56 -21.73 37.56
CA VAL A 581 -28.69 -20.42 36.92
C VAL A 581 -27.74 -20.35 35.73
N SER A 582 -28.31 -20.04 34.57
CA SER A 582 -27.57 -19.88 33.31
C SER A 582 -27.87 -18.51 32.71
N VAL A 583 -26.83 -17.74 32.38
CA VAL A 583 -26.97 -16.42 31.76
C VAL A 583 -26.02 -16.34 30.56
N SER A 584 -26.57 -16.03 29.39
CA SER A 584 -25.78 -15.66 28.22
C SER A 584 -26.14 -14.29 27.67
N GLY A 585 -25.12 -13.55 27.21
CA GLY A 585 -25.29 -12.22 26.66
C GLY A 585 -24.32 -11.97 25.50
N ALA A 586 -24.83 -11.47 24.38
CA ALA A 586 -24.00 -11.02 23.26
C ALA A 586 -24.27 -9.55 22.98
N PHE A 587 -23.21 -8.77 22.82
CA PHE A 587 -23.29 -7.36 22.45
C PHE A 587 -22.51 -7.10 21.17
N ILE A 588 -23.14 -6.47 20.19
CA ILE A 588 -22.46 -5.98 19.00
C ILE A 588 -22.76 -4.50 18.85
N PHE A 589 -21.70 -3.71 18.75
CA PHE A 589 -21.78 -2.29 18.43
C PHE A 589 -20.83 -2.04 17.27
N ASN A 590 -21.38 -1.73 16.09
CA ASN A 590 -20.59 -1.29 14.96
C ASN A 590 -20.91 0.19 14.71
N THR A 591 -19.87 1.00 14.73
CA THR A 591 -19.91 2.40 14.31
C THR A 591 -19.06 2.52 13.07
N VAL A 592 -19.67 2.97 11.97
CA VAL A 592 -18.99 3.20 10.69
C VAL A 592 -19.22 4.66 10.32
N ASN A 593 -18.14 5.41 10.16
CA ASN A 593 -18.17 6.80 9.74
C ASN A 593 -17.25 6.96 8.53
N ASN A 594 -17.84 7.16 7.35
CA ASN A 594 -17.08 7.33 6.13
C ASN A 594 -17.31 8.72 5.56
N THR A 595 -16.23 9.33 5.10
CA THR A 595 -16.25 10.60 4.37
C THR A 595 -15.55 10.40 3.03
N THR A 596 -16.28 10.60 1.93
CA THR A 596 -15.77 10.42 0.57
C THR A 596 -15.97 11.71 -0.21
N ALA A 597 -14.90 12.35 -0.66
CA ALA A 597 -14.98 13.62 -1.37
C ALA A 597 -14.17 13.65 -2.66
N SER A 598 -14.75 14.17 -3.73
CA SER A 598 -14.01 14.54 -4.95
C SER A 598 -14.31 15.98 -5.32
N SER A 599 -13.32 16.86 -5.34
CA SER A 599 -13.60 18.27 -5.63
C SER A 599 -12.52 18.99 -6.43
N ILE A 600 -12.94 20.06 -7.10
CA ILE A 600 -12.05 21.06 -7.68
C ILE A 600 -12.36 22.40 -7.01
N ALA A 601 -11.38 23.01 -6.36
CA ALA A 601 -11.62 24.18 -5.52
C ALA A 601 -10.57 25.28 -5.66
N ASN A 602 -10.98 26.54 -5.53
CA ASN A 602 -10.08 27.70 -5.37
C ASN A 602 -9.07 27.90 -6.51
N LEU A 603 -9.48 27.65 -7.76
CA LEU A 603 -8.62 27.82 -8.93
C LEU A 603 -8.91 29.11 -9.74
N THR A 604 -7.87 29.72 -10.30
CA THR A 604 -8.05 30.80 -11.29
C THR A 604 -8.63 30.24 -12.58
N SER A 605 -8.09 29.12 -13.07
CA SER A 605 -8.68 28.44 -14.21
C SER A 605 -8.45 26.94 -14.23
N PHE A 606 -9.42 26.20 -14.76
CA PHE A 606 -9.30 24.77 -15.02
C PHE A 606 -9.87 24.44 -16.41
N ASN A 607 -9.06 23.87 -17.30
CA ASN A 607 -9.49 23.48 -18.65
C ASN A 607 -9.13 22.02 -18.92
N ALA A 608 -10.03 21.29 -19.59
CA ALA A 608 -9.85 19.90 -20.00
C ALA A 608 -10.71 19.58 -21.23
N ASP A 609 -10.52 18.44 -21.87
CA ASP A 609 -11.46 17.93 -22.87
C ASP A 609 -12.69 17.36 -22.14
N ALA A 610 -12.62 16.16 -21.55
CA ALA A 610 -13.65 15.71 -20.61
C ALA A 610 -13.23 15.96 -19.14
N LEU A 611 -14.19 16.32 -18.29
CA LEU A 611 -13.99 16.39 -16.84
C LEU A 611 -14.99 15.48 -16.11
N THR A 612 -14.47 14.51 -15.37
CA THR A 612 -15.26 13.63 -14.50
C THR A 612 -14.85 13.80 -13.04
N LEU A 613 -15.77 14.22 -12.18
CA LEU A 613 -15.67 14.21 -10.73
C LEU A 613 -16.57 13.12 -10.17
N LYS A 614 -16.02 12.17 -9.43
CA LYS A 614 -16.78 11.03 -8.91
C LYS A 614 -16.40 10.69 -7.48
N ALA A 615 -17.35 10.81 -6.57
CA ALA A 615 -17.26 10.32 -5.21
C ALA A 615 -18.25 9.16 -5.03
N THR A 616 -17.75 7.97 -4.70
CA THR A 616 -18.59 6.78 -4.50
C THR A 616 -18.30 6.05 -3.20
N GLU A 617 -19.36 5.67 -2.50
CA GLU A 617 -19.32 4.86 -1.28
C GLU A 617 -20.10 3.55 -1.48
N GLN A 618 -19.46 2.41 -1.22
CA GLN A 618 -20.03 1.06 -1.36
C GLN A 618 -19.77 0.16 -0.14
N SER A 619 -20.05 0.66 1.07
CA SER A 619 -19.79 -0.08 2.31
C SER A 619 -20.96 -0.94 2.79
N GLY A 620 -20.63 -2.09 3.38
CA GLY A 620 -21.60 -2.97 3.99
C GLY A 620 -21.31 -3.30 5.46
N VAL A 621 -22.35 -3.29 6.30
CA VAL A 621 -22.27 -3.67 7.73
C VAL A 621 -23.13 -4.89 8.01
N PHE A 622 -22.50 -5.94 8.51
CA PHE A 622 -23.10 -7.25 8.71
C PHE A 622 -22.93 -7.69 10.16
N ALA A 623 -24.04 -8.00 10.84
CA ALA A 623 -23.99 -8.41 12.24
C ALA A 623 -24.84 -9.66 12.52
N PHE A 624 -24.19 -10.68 13.08
CA PHE A 624 -24.78 -12.02 13.26
C PHE A 624 -24.66 -12.59 14.69
N PRO A 625 -25.19 -11.92 15.74
CA PRO A 625 -25.05 -12.39 17.11
C PRO A 625 -25.98 -13.57 17.42
N MET A 626 -25.49 -14.48 18.26
CA MET A 626 -26.26 -15.63 18.73
C MET A 626 -26.08 -15.84 20.22
N THR A 627 -27.19 -16.07 20.93
CA THR A 627 -27.13 -16.44 22.35
C THR A 627 -27.97 -17.65 22.69
N TYR A 628 -27.41 -18.48 23.56
CA TYR A 628 -28.06 -19.68 24.06
C TYR A 628 -27.85 -19.84 25.56
N SER A 629 -28.89 -20.16 26.31
CA SER A 629 -28.81 -20.39 27.76
C SER A 629 -29.64 -21.60 28.14
N SER A 630 -29.09 -22.48 28.98
CA SER A 630 -29.76 -23.71 29.40
C SER A 630 -29.52 -24.00 30.89
N ALA A 631 -30.61 -24.21 31.64
CA ALA A 631 -30.55 -24.56 33.05
C ALA A 631 -31.43 -25.78 33.38
N THR A 632 -30.88 -26.75 34.11
CA THR A 632 -31.60 -27.92 34.64
C THR A 632 -31.21 -28.19 36.09
N ALA A 633 -32.17 -28.22 37.02
CA ALA A 633 -31.92 -28.37 38.46
C ALA A 633 -33.05 -29.11 39.21
N GLN A 634 -32.85 -29.41 40.50
CA GLN A 634 -33.83 -30.13 41.32
C GLN A 634 -34.95 -29.25 41.90
N LYS A 635 -34.68 -27.98 42.27
CA LYS A 635 -35.68 -27.09 42.91
C LYS A 635 -35.95 -25.79 42.16
N PHE A 636 -34.91 -25.17 41.59
CA PHE A 636 -35.02 -23.89 40.86
C PHE A 636 -34.08 -23.87 39.66
N ALA A 637 -34.62 -23.53 38.49
CA ALA A 637 -33.87 -23.30 37.26
C ALA A 637 -34.19 -21.93 36.65
N LEU A 638 -33.16 -21.21 36.21
CA LEU A 638 -33.24 -19.96 35.46
C LEU A 638 -32.31 -20.00 34.25
N ALA A 639 -32.85 -19.75 33.06
CA ALA A 639 -32.08 -19.49 31.86
C ALA A 639 -32.40 -18.10 31.31
N ALA A 640 -31.38 -17.25 31.18
CA ALA A 640 -31.50 -15.94 30.53
C ALA A 640 -30.55 -15.86 29.33
N ALA A 641 -31.06 -15.41 28.18
CA ALA A 641 -30.28 -15.14 26.97
C ALA A 641 -30.64 -13.74 26.45
N GLY A 642 -29.65 -12.92 26.11
CA GLY A 642 -29.86 -11.54 25.70
C GLY A 642 -28.94 -11.10 24.56
N ILE A 643 -29.50 -10.44 23.55
CA ILE A 643 -28.71 -9.76 22.51
C ILE A 643 -28.98 -8.26 22.58
N GLY A 644 -27.90 -7.47 22.60
CA GLY A 644 -27.93 -6.06 22.24
C GLY A 644 -27.11 -5.87 20.97
N LEU A 645 -27.77 -5.54 19.87
CA LEU A 645 -27.15 -5.23 18.60
C LEU A 645 -27.45 -3.77 18.27
N ARG A 646 -26.41 -3.04 17.87
CA ARG A 646 -26.53 -1.70 17.32
C ARG A 646 -25.53 -1.49 16.20
N ASN A 647 -26.03 -1.11 15.03
CA ASN A 647 -25.22 -0.59 13.93
C ASN A 647 -25.59 0.88 13.74
N ASP A 648 -24.58 1.74 13.82
CA ASP A 648 -24.68 3.15 13.46
C ASP A 648 -23.73 3.38 12.29
N ALA A 649 -24.27 3.55 11.09
CA ALA A 649 -23.53 3.80 9.86
C ALA A 649 -23.83 5.22 9.35
N THR A 650 -22.78 6.02 9.21
CA THR A 650 -22.84 7.40 8.72
C THR A 650 -21.95 7.52 7.50
N PHE A 651 -22.54 7.98 6.39
CA PHE A 651 -21.86 8.18 5.12
C PHE A 651 -22.02 9.63 4.70
N THR A 652 -20.90 10.34 4.51
CA THR A 652 -20.87 11.70 3.98
C THR A 652 -20.13 11.67 2.65
N ILE A 653 -20.84 11.92 1.56
CA ILE A 653 -20.32 11.87 0.19
C ILE A 653 -20.50 13.26 -0.42
N SER A 654 -19.42 13.83 -0.96
CA SER A 654 -19.48 15.13 -1.63
C SER A 654 -18.70 15.13 -2.94
N SER A 655 -19.31 15.57 -4.03
CA SER A 655 -18.63 15.74 -5.32
C SER A 655 -18.96 17.10 -5.91
N GLY A 656 -17.96 17.89 -6.29
CA GLY A 656 -18.28 19.19 -6.87
C GLY A 656 -17.15 20.15 -7.15
N ILE A 657 -17.53 21.31 -7.63
CA ILE A 657 -16.62 22.40 -7.99
C ILE A 657 -16.99 23.62 -7.15
N ASP A 658 -16.01 24.23 -6.47
CA ASP A 658 -16.20 25.44 -5.67
C ASP A 658 -15.18 26.53 -6.02
N ARG A 659 -15.63 27.78 -6.13
CA ARG A 659 -14.73 28.96 -6.21
C ARG A 659 -13.69 28.89 -7.34
N VAL A 660 -14.15 28.64 -8.57
CA VAL A 660 -13.29 28.64 -9.77
C VAL A 660 -13.62 29.84 -10.67
N THR A 661 -12.61 30.60 -11.10
CA THR A 661 -12.87 31.82 -11.89
C THR A 661 -13.27 31.52 -13.34
N THR A 662 -12.51 30.69 -14.07
CA THR A 662 -12.89 30.29 -15.43
C THR A 662 -12.67 28.80 -15.67
N MET A 663 -13.62 28.15 -16.32
CA MET A 663 -13.50 26.75 -16.73
C MET A 663 -13.98 26.54 -18.16
N GLU A 664 -13.25 25.73 -18.90
CA GLU A 664 -13.61 25.33 -20.26
C GLU A 664 -13.40 23.82 -20.42
N VAL A 665 -14.50 23.11 -20.69
CA VAL A 665 -14.52 21.66 -20.90
C VAL A 665 -15.35 21.29 -22.12
N ASP A 666 -15.12 20.14 -22.74
CA ASP A 666 -16.02 19.53 -23.73
C ASP A 666 -17.17 18.80 -23.05
N THR A 667 -16.93 18.04 -21.98
CA THR A 667 -18.00 17.40 -21.18
C THR A 667 -17.74 17.50 -19.69
N LEU A 668 -18.82 17.59 -18.90
CA LEU A 668 -18.78 17.64 -17.44
C LEU A 668 -19.66 16.56 -16.82
N ASP A 669 -19.08 15.73 -15.96
CA ASP A 669 -19.81 14.75 -15.15
C ASP A 669 -19.42 14.92 -13.68
N VAL A 670 -20.38 15.28 -12.82
CA VAL A 670 -20.23 15.40 -11.37
C VAL A 670 -21.18 14.42 -10.73
N LEU A 671 -20.63 13.38 -10.10
CA LEU A 671 -21.38 12.30 -9.47
C LEU A 671 -20.97 12.14 -8.00
N ALA A 672 -21.95 12.26 -7.10
CA ALA A 672 -21.87 11.81 -5.72
C ALA A 672 -22.84 10.64 -5.54
N SER A 673 -22.34 9.47 -5.12
CA SER A 673 -23.15 8.25 -5.01
C SER A 673 -22.88 7.47 -3.72
N ASN A 674 -23.94 7.13 -3.01
CA ASN A 674 -23.92 6.19 -1.89
C ASN A 674 -24.71 4.92 -2.26
N ASP A 675 -24.14 3.75 -2.00
CA ASP A 675 -24.75 2.43 -2.16
C ASP A 675 -24.37 1.61 -0.92
N SER A 676 -25.18 1.73 0.13
CA SER A 676 -24.84 1.23 1.45
C SER A 676 -25.85 0.21 1.96
N ILE A 677 -25.34 -0.87 2.55
CA ILE A 677 -26.18 -1.98 3.01
C ILE A 677 -25.90 -2.38 4.45
N VAL A 678 -26.96 -2.54 5.24
CA VAL A 678 -26.88 -3.09 6.60
C VAL A 678 -27.69 -4.38 6.69
N ILE A 679 -27.01 -5.48 6.99
CA ILE A 679 -27.66 -6.80 7.18
C ILE A 679 -27.46 -7.29 8.60
N THR A 680 -28.56 -7.60 9.28
CA THR A 680 -28.53 -8.15 10.64
C THR A 680 -29.36 -9.41 10.77
N THR A 681 -28.78 -10.43 11.39
CA THR A 681 -29.53 -11.61 11.82
C THR A 681 -29.17 -11.99 13.25
N SER A 682 -30.14 -11.95 14.14
CA SER A 682 -29.89 -12.13 15.57
C SER A 682 -30.86 -13.14 16.18
N ALA A 683 -30.32 -14.05 17.00
CA ALA A 683 -31.12 -15.12 17.61
C ALA A 683 -30.74 -15.37 19.08
N SER A 684 -31.72 -15.20 19.97
CA SER A 684 -31.58 -15.53 21.39
C SER A 684 -32.49 -16.69 21.79
N ALA A 685 -31.96 -17.63 22.56
CA ALA A 685 -32.70 -18.81 23.01
C ALA A 685 -32.43 -19.13 24.49
N ALA A 686 -33.50 -19.27 25.28
CA ALA A 686 -33.42 -19.62 26.70
C ALA A 686 -34.25 -20.87 27.02
N LEU A 687 -33.64 -21.88 27.64
CA LEU A 687 -34.26 -23.15 28.01
C LEU A 687 -34.10 -23.43 29.52
N SER A 688 -35.21 -23.54 30.25
CA SER A 688 -35.22 -23.86 31.69
C SER A 688 -36.05 -25.10 32.03
N GLY A 689 -35.50 -26.02 32.84
CA GLY A 689 -36.15 -27.29 33.20
C GLY A 689 -35.87 -27.81 34.63
N LEU A 690 -36.72 -28.70 35.12
CA LEU A 690 -36.60 -29.37 36.43
C LEU A 690 -36.39 -30.89 36.27
N ALA A 691 -35.66 -31.51 37.21
CA ALA A 691 -35.30 -32.95 37.18
C ALA A 691 -36.33 -33.87 37.88
N GLU A 692 -36.40 -35.16 37.49
CA GLU A 692 -37.47 -36.13 37.82
C GLU A 692 -37.65 -36.53 39.31
N THR A 693 -36.76 -36.13 40.23
CA THR A 693 -36.70 -36.66 41.62
C THR A 693 -37.17 -35.70 42.72
N SER A 694 -37.84 -34.59 42.40
CA SER A 694 -38.13 -33.53 43.39
C SER A 694 -39.32 -33.82 44.32
N VAL A 695 -39.17 -33.53 45.63
CA VAL A 695 -40.22 -33.63 46.66
C VAL A 695 -40.58 -32.21 47.19
N GLY A 696 -41.59 -31.55 46.58
CA GLY A 696 -42.23 -30.28 47.04
C GLY A 696 -41.73 -28.92 46.46
N ALA A 697 -42.69 -27.99 46.19
CA ALA A 697 -42.67 -26.58 45.70
C ALA A 697 -41.73 -26.19 44.50
N SER A 698 -42.32 -25.90 43.31
CA SER A 698 -41.64 -25.86 41.98
C SER A 698 -41.32 -24.46 41.40
N SER A 699 -40.24 -24.30 40.62
CA SER A 699 -39.97 -23.09 39.81
C SER A 699 -39.04 -23.30 38.58
N SER A 700 -39.35 -22.71 37.42
CA SER A 700 -38.52 -22.78 36.20
C SER A 700 -38.78 -21.60 35.24
N ILE A 701 -37.90 -20.61 35.17
CA ILE A 701 -38.09 -19.37 34.39
C ILE A 701 -37.10 -19.32 33.21
N ALA A 702 -37.53 -18.97 32.00
CA ALA A 702 -36.66 -18.71 30.85
C ALA A 702 -36.95 -17.34 30.23
N LEU A 703 -35.95 -16.48 30.03
CA LEU A 703 -36.12 -15.17 29.38
C LEU A 703 -35.13 -15.05 28.22
N ALA A 704 -35.64 -14.85 27.00
CA ALA A 704 -34.84 -14.56 25.82
C ALA A 704 -35.21 -13.16 25.29
N GLY A 705 -34.22 -12.28 25.26
CA GLY A 705 -34.34 -10.88 24.82
C GLY A 705 -33.46 -10.60 23.62
N ASN A 706 -33.98 -9.85 22.65
CA ASN A 706 -33.20 -9.42 21.50
C ASN A 706 -33.58 -7.97 21.16
N VAL A 707 -32.59 -7.09 21.15
CA VAL A 707 -32.72 -5.70 20.70
C VAL A 707 -31.77 -5.52 19.52
N SER A 708 -32.32 -5.17 18.37
CA SER A 708 -31.60 -4.91 17.12
C SER A 708 -31.89 -3.48 16.68
N ILE A 709 -30.89 -2.61 16.71
CA ILE A 709 -31.00 -1.22 16.28
C ILE A 709 -30.09 -1.02 15.06
N ASN A 710 -30.63 -0.55 13.95
CA ASN A 710 -29.89 -0.27 12.73
C ASN A 710 -30.18 1.17 12.31
N ASN A 711 -29.18 2.03 12.37
CA ASN A 711 -29.25 3.41 11.91
C ASN A 711 -28.32 3.58 10.71
N VAL A 712 -28.87 4.03 9.60
CA VAL A 712 -28.13 4.48 8.42
C VAL A 712 -28.40 5.96 8.25
N THR A 713 -27.35 6.76 8.18
CA THR A 713 -27.41 8.18 7.83
C THR A 713 -26.56 8.42 6.59
N ALA A 714 -27.16 8.96 5.55
CA ALA A 714 -26.48 9.31 4.32
C ALA A 714 -26.63 10.82 4.08
N ASP A 715 -25.52 11.47 3.77
CA ASP A 715 -25.44 12.87 3.37
C ASP A 715 -24.71 12.92 2.03
N VAL A 716 -25.41 13.21 0.94
CA VAL A 716 -24.90 13.08 -0.43
C VAL A 716 -25.07 14.40 -1.19
N ASP A 717 -23.95 15.06 -1.44
CA ASP A 717 -23.92 16.38 -2.07
C ASP A 717 -23.22 16.34 -3.43
N ALA A 718 -23.90 16.76 -4.48
CA ALA A 718 -23.32 17.08 -5.77
C ALA A 718 -23.45 18.59 -6.03
N TYR A 719 -22.35 19.31 -6.28
CA TYR A 719 -22.42 20.78 -6.33
C TYR A 719 -21.57 21.45 -7.42
N LEU A 720 -22.10 22.57 -7.91
CA LEU A 720 -21.38 23.62 -8.63
C LEU A 720 -21.61 24.94 -7.89
N LYS A 721 -20.55 25.54 -7.36
CA LYS A 721 -20.66 26.71 -6.49
C LYS A 721 -19.60 27.75 -6.79
N ASP A 722 -20.01 29.02 -6.78
CA ASP A 722 -19.11 30.17 -6.90
C ASP A 722 -18.20 30.12 -8.15
N ILE A 723 -18.78 29.79 -9.32
CA ILE A 723 -18.05 29.68 -10.60
C ILE A 723 -18.39 30.87 -11.51
N ASN A 724 -17.42 31.74 -11.80
CA ASN A 724 -17.70 32.97 -12.57
C ASN A 724 -17.94 32.71 -14.07
N SER A 725 -17.36 31.65 -14.65
CA SER A 725 -17.63 31.26 -16.03
C SER A 725 -17.24 29.79 -16.25
N LEU A 726 -18.23 28.94 -16.55
CA LEU A 726 -18.04 27.55 -16.92
C LEU A 726 -18.62 27.34 -18.33
N THR A 727 -17.77 26.98 -19.29
CA THR A 727 -18.18 26.72 -20.68
C THR A 727 -18.02 25.23 -21.01
N VAL A 728 -19.10 24.61 -21.47
CA VAL A 728 -19.14 23.21 -21.95
C VAL A 728 -19.31 23.20 -23.47
N LYS A 729 -18.34 22.71 -24.23
CA LYS A 729 -18.31 22.79 -25.71
C LYS A 729 -18.93 21.58 -26.41
N GLY A 730 -18.76 20.39 -25.85
CA GLY A 730 -19.11 19.11 -26.43
C GLY A 730 -20.29 18.42 -25.74
N LYS A 731 -20.46 17.13 -26.04
CA LYS A 731 -21.48 16.26 -25.43
C LYS A 731 -21.03 14.81 -25.44
N ASP A 732 -21.49 14.05 -24.46
CA ASP A 732 -21.24 12.61 -24.34
C ASP A 732 -22.07 11.79 -25.35
N SER A 733 -21.91 10.46 -25.32
CA SER A 733 -22.64 9.53 -26.19
C SER A 733 -24.16 9.53 -25.97
N ASP A 734 -24.60 9.96 -24.79
CA ASP A 734 -26.02 10.05 -24.41
C ASP A 734 -26.62 11.44 -24.75
N GLY A 735 -25.78 12.35 -25.27
CA GLY A 735 -26.14 13.70 -25.68
C GLY A 735 -26.16 14.71 -24.55
N PHE A 736 -25.53 14.43 -23.40
CA PHE A 736 -25.38 15.37 -22.29
C PHE A 736 -24.05 16.12 -22.38
N GLY A 737 -24.09 17.44 -22.20
CA GLY A 737 -22.89 18.27 -22.04
C GLY A 737 -22.48 18.32 -20.57
N ALA A 738 -23.44 18.48 -19.66
CA ALA A 738 -23.21 18.54 -18.22
C ALA A 738 -24.17 17.64 -17.45
N LYS A 739 -23.64 16.84 -16.52
CA LYS A 739 -24.38 16.03 -15.56
C LYS A 739 -23.93 16.39 -14.15
N ILE A 740 -24.90 16.71 -13.28
CA ILE A 740 -24.71 16.94 -11.86
C ILE A 740 -25.71 16.05 -11.14
N GLU A 741 -25.21 14.98 -10.51
CA GLU A 741 -26.04 13.91 -9.98
C GLU A 741 -25.64 13.56 -8.53
N ALA A 742 -26.58 13.70 -7.60
CA ALA A 742 -26.48 13.18 -6.24
C ALA A 742 -27.40 11.97 -6.11
N ARG A 743 -26.87 10.81 -5.68
CA ARG A 743 -27.58 9.53 -5.62
C ARG A 743 -27.35 8.82 -4.30
N ASP A 744 -28.43 8.38 -3.66
CA ASP A 744 -28.39 7.57 -2.44
C ASP A 744 -29.23 6.31 -2.62
N GLU A 745 -28.62 5.16 -2.36
CA GLU A 745 -29.27 3.86 -2.21
C GLU A 745 -28.86 3.30 -0.84
N SER A 746 -29.82 3.29 0.08
CA SER A 746 -29.62 2.87 1.47
C SER A 746 -30.55 1.71 1.82
N GLU A 747 -29.97 0.57 2.21
CA GLU A 747 -30.72 -0.65 2.45
C GLU A 747 -30.52 -1.22 3.88
N ILE A 748 -31.61 -1.63 4.54
CA ILE A 748 -31.58 -2.35 5.82
C ILE A 748 -32.36 -3.67 5.73
N TYR A 749 -31.66 -4.79 5.93
CA TYR A 749 -32.26 -6.11 6.13
C TYR A 749 -32.06 -6.58 7.56
N ALA A 750 -33.12 -6.57 8.36
CA ALA A 750 -33.06 -6.91 9.77
C ALA A 750 -33.92 -8.12 10.14
N ILE A 751 -33.30 -9.14 10.70
CA ILE A 751 -33.97 -10.32 11.25
C ILE A 751 -33.63 -10.46 12.73
N ALA A 752 -34.63 -10.39 13.59
CA ALA A 752 -34.47 -10.53 15.03
C ALA A 752 -35.39 -11.60 15.61
N LEU A 753 -34.82 -12.53 16.37
CA LEU A 753 -35.51 -13.67 16.96
C LEU A 753 -35.21 -13.77 18.47
N GLY A 754 -36.26 -13.97 19.25
CA GLY A 754 -36.19 -14.21 20.69
C GLY A 754 -37.12 -15.34 21.11
N VAL A 755 -36.55 -16.45 21.57
CA VAL A 755 -37.31 -17.66 21.90
C VAL A 755 -37.03 -18.17 23.31
N ALA A 756 -38.10 -18.39 24.08
CA ALA A 756 -38.00 -18.91 25.44
C ALA A 756 -38.82 -20.19 25.63
N TYR A 757 -38.24 -21.17 26.32
CA TYR A 757 -38.90 -22.40 26.70
C TYR A 757 -38.66 -22.70 28.18
N ALA A 758 -39.73 -22.95 28.94
CA ALA A 758 -39.60 -23.25 30.36
C ALA A 758 -40.62 -24.25 30.90
N GLY A 759 -40.36 -24.75 32.11
CA GLY A 759 -41.35 -25.48 32.89
C GLY A 759 -42.47 -24.56 33.40
N ASN A 760 -42.11 -23.46 34.08
CA ASN A 760 -43.03 -22.53 34.75
C ASN A 760 -42.54 -21.07 34.65
N GLY A 761 -42.74 -20.44 33.48
CA GLY A 761 -42.38 -19.05 33.19
C GLY A 761 -41.46 -18.92 31.97
N ALA A 762 -41.93 -18.36 30.85
CA ALA A 762 -41.13 -18.14 29.64
C ALA A 762 -41.42 -16.75 29.05
N VAL A 763 -40.42 -15.99 28.63
CA VAL A 763 -40.61 -14.69 27.97
C VAL A 763 -39.64 -14.55 26.80
N GLY A 764 -40.17 -14.47 25.58
CA GLY A 764 -39.45 -14.15 24.35
C GLY A 764 -39.87 -12.78 23.88
N VAL A 765 -38.99 -11.79 24.03
CA VAL A 765 -39.25 -10.39 23.64
C VAL A 765 -38.19 -9.96 22.65
N THR A 766 -38.64 -9.42 21.53
CA THR A 766 -37.76 -8.92 20.47
C THR A 766 -38.17 -7.52 20.09
N VAL A 767 -37.19 -6.62 19.99
CA VAL A 767 -37.35 -5.26 19.49
C VAL A 767 -36.39 -5.04 18.34
N ALA A 768 -36.91 -4.60 17.20
CA ALA A 768 -36.13 -4.15 16.06
C ALA A 768 -36.44 -2.69 15.78
N GLU A 769 -35.43 -1.85 15.66
CA GLU A 769 -35.53 -0.46 15.25
C GLU A 769 -34.62 -0.27 14.04
N ASN A 770 -35.20 0.16 12.92
CA ASN A 770 -34.48 0.38 11.67
C ASN A 770 -34.78 1.80 11.21
N ASN A 771 -33.74 2.60 11.04
CA ASN A 771 -33.85 4.01 10.69
C ASN A 771 -32.92 4.32 9.52
N ILE A 772 -33.49 4.83 8.43
CA ILE A 772 -32.74 5.41 7.31
C ILE A 772 -33.01 6.90 7.32
N ASN A 773 -31.94 7.68 7.36
CA ASN A 773 -31.98 9.13 7.36
C ASN A 773 -31.08 9.67 6.27
N SER A 774 -31.66 10.04 5.13
CA SER A 774 -30.91 10.52 3.99
C SER A 774 -31.17 12.00 3.73
N ASP A 775 -30.11 12.75 3.47
CA ASP A 775 -30.13 14.11 2.93
C ASP A 775 -29.33 14.13 1.63
N ILE A 776 -29.98 14.48 0.51
CA ILE A 776 -29.41 14.42 -0.83
C ILE A 776 -29.60 15.79 -1.48
N ASP A 777 -28.50 16.49 -1.76
CA ASP A 777 -28.51 17.77 -2.43
C ASP A 777 -27.73 17.74 -3.74
N ALA A 778 -28.43 18.01 -4.83
CA ALA A 778 -27.80 18.49 -6.04
C ALA A 778 -27.95 20.03 -6.07
N LEU A 779 -26.84 20.76 -6.06
CA LEU A 779 -26.83 22.22 -5.96
C LEU A 779 -26.06 22.89 -7.11
N ILE A 780 -26.68 23.88 -7.75
CA ILE A 780 -25.99 24.88 -8.58
C ILE A 780 -26.24 26.24 -7.92
N SER A 781 -25.18 26.91 -7.48
CA SER A 781 -25.28 28.16 -6.71
C SER A 781 -24.24 29.16 -7.20
N ASN A 782 -24.64 30.42 -7.42
CA ASN A 782 -23.75 31.50 -7.85
C ASN A 782 -22.79 31.06 -8.98
N THR A 783 -23.33 30.40 -10.01
CA THR A 783 -22.56 29.76 -11.09
C THR A 783 -23.06 30.22 -12.45
N ASP A 784 -22.14 30.64 -13.33
CA ASP A 784 -22.42 30.97 -14.73
C ASP A 784 -22.04 29.80 -15.65
N LEU A 785 -22.97 28.88 -15.88
CA LEU A 785 -22.82 27.70 -16.75
C LEU A 785 -23.32 27.99 -18.17
N THR A 786 -22.48 27.75 -19.18
CA THR A 786 -22.84 27.84 -20.61
C THR A 786 -22.55 26.54 -21.33
N SER A 787 -23.58 25.82 -21.73
CA SER A 787 -23.47 24.64 -22.59
C SER A 787 -23.66 25.05 -24.06
N GLN A 788 -22.61 24.93 -24.87
CA GLN A 788 -22.64 25.25 -26.31
C GLN A 788 -23.28 24.12 -27.13
N THR A 789 -23.09 22.87 -26.69
CA THR A 789 -23.77 21.68 -27.20
C THR A 789 -24.20 20.77 -26.04
N GLY A 790 -25.05 19.77 -26.29
CA GLY A 790 -25.49 18.81 -25.28
C GLY A 790 -26.53 19.30 -24.26
N LYS A 791 -27.27 18.35 -23.69
CA LYS A 791 -28.26 18.58 -22.62
C LYS A 791 -27.58 18.83 -21.28
N VAL A 792 -28.26 19.53 -20.38
CA VAL A 792 -27.84 19.67 -18.98
C VAL A 792 -28.77 18.87 -18.09
N ARG A 793 -28.22 17.99 -17.27
CA ARG A 793 -28.96 17.24 -16.25
C ARG A 793 -28.48 17.63 -14.87
N HIS A 794 -29.42 18.00 -14.02
CA HIS A 794 -29.23 18.30 -12.61
C HIS A 794 -30.22 17.46 -11.82
N GLN A 795 -29.75 16.54 -10.98
CA GLN A 795 -30.69 15.67 -10.28
C GLN A 795 -30.22 15.18 -8.92
N ALA A 796 -31.21 14.98 -8.05
CA ALA A 796 -31.06 14.33 -6.77
C ALA A 796 -32.00 13.10 -6.74
N VAL A 797 -31.45 11.92 -6.46
CA VAL A 797 -32.20 10.65 -6.41
C VAL A 797 -31.91 9.97 -5.08
N SER A 798 -32.95 9.52 -4.39
CA SER A 798 -32.80 8.75 -3.15
C SER A 798 -33.74 7.56 -3.14
N GLU A 799 -33.19 6.40 -2.79
CA GLU A 799 -33.86 5.12 -2.65
C GLU A 799 -33.56 4.55 -1.26
N ALA A 800 -34.61 4.22 -0.51
CA ALA A 800 -34.49 3.73 0.86
C ALA A 800 -35.36 2.49 1.09
N ASP A 801 -34.70 1.38 1.39
CA ASP A 801 -35.34 0.07 1.53
C ASP A 801 -35.15 -0.52 2.92
N ILE A 802 -36.25 -0.90 3.57
CA ILE A 802 -36.24 -1.59 4.87
C ILE A 802 -37.02 -2.90 4.78
N VAL A 803 -36.34 -4.01 5.04
CA VAL A 803 -36.95 -5.32 5.28
C VAL A 803 -36.71 -5.75 6.72
N ALA A 804 -37.75 -5.75 7.53
CA ALA A 804 -37.67 -6.06 8.95
C ALA A 804 -38.53 -7.29 9.31
N VAL A 805 -37.90 -8.33 9.84
CA VAL A 805 -38.56 -9.54 10.34
C VAL A 805 -38.27 -9.70 11.82
N THR A 806 -39.30 -9.63 12.65
CA THR A 806 -39.17 -9.70 14.11
C THR A 806 -40.04 -10.82 14.68
N LEU A 807 -39.45 -11.72 15.48
CA LEU A 807 -40.17 -12.82 16.13
C LEU A 807 -39.91 -12.87 17.63
N GLY A 808 -40.99 -12.93 18.40
CA GLY A 808 -40.96 -13.19 19.84
C GLY A 808 -41.79 -14.43 20.14
N ALA A 809 -41.15 -15.49 20.66
CA ALA A 809 -41.84 -16.72 20.99
C ALA A 809 -41.58 -17.18 22.43
N ALA A 810 -42.63 -17.66 23.09
CA ALA A 810 -42.50 -18.26 24.41
C ALA A 810 -43.35 -19.52 24.56
N VAL A 811 -42.80 -20.52 25.23
CA VAL A 811 -43.49 -21.78 25.52
C VAL A 811 -43.28 -22.20 26.97
N THR A 812 -44.35 -22.61 27.63
CA THR A 812 -44.28 -23.29 28.93
C THR A 812 -44.91 -24.68 28.86
N LYS A 813 -44.29 -25.70 29.47
CA LYS A 813 -44.82 -27.09 29.46
C LYS A 813 -44.48 -27.89 30.73
N GLU A 814 -45.46 -28.61 31.30
CA GLU A 814 -45.29 -29.50 32.48
C GLU A 814 -46.08 -30.84 32.34
N THR A 815 -45.43 -32.02 32.54
CA THR A 815 -46.05 -33.37 32.34
C THR A 815 -45.61 -34.49 33.32
N THR A 816 -45.49 -34.24 34.64
CA THR A 816 -45.19 -35.30 35.65
C THR A 816 -46.38 -35.67 36.56
N PRO A 817 -46.51 -36.91 37.11
CA PRO A 817 -47.77 -37.41 37.68
C PRO A 817 -48.07 -37.17 39.18
N ASP A 818 -47.17 -36.65 40.02
CA ASP A 818 -47.33 -36.78 41.48
C ASP A 818 -47.37 -35.45 42.31
N PHE A 819 -48.60 -34.93 42.50
CA PHE A 819 -49.29 -34.10 43.55
C PHE A 819 -48.91 -32.62 44.01
N ASP A 820 -49.97 -31.75 44.06
CA ASP A 820 -50.27 -30.36 44.62
C ASP A 820 -49.72 -29.01 44.03
N THR A 821 -50.63 -28.17 43.45
CA THR A 821 -50.62 -26.84 42.71
C THR A 821 -49.45 -26.43 41.77
N LYS A 822 -49.84 -26.10 40.53
CA LYS A 822 -49.06 -25.75 39.33
C LYS A 822 -49.27 -24.28 38.91
N VAL A 823 -48.34 -23.59 38.23
CA VAL A 823 -48.57 -22.30 37.50
C VAL A 823 -47.52 -22.09 36.42
N GLY A 824 -47.94 -21.75 35.20
CA GLY A 824 -47.06 -21.41 34.06
C GLY A 824 -47.57 -20.18 33.31
N VAL A 825 -46.63 -19.43 32.74
CA VAL A 825 -46.87 -18.19 32.02
C VAL A 825 -45.90 -18.14 30.85
N SER A 826 -46.41 -17.96 29.63
CA SER A 826 -45.59 -17.73 28.43
C SER A 826 -45.87 -16.32 27.91
N VAL A 827 -44.85 -15.56 27.50
CA VAL A 827 -45.03 -14.24 26.88
C VAL A 827 -44.18 -14.13 25.62
N GLY A 828 -44.83 -14.05 24.46
CA GLY A 828 -44.20 -13.71 23.19
C GLY A 828 -44.51 -12.27 22.85
N ALA A 829 -43.50 -11.42 22.72
CA ALA A 829 -43.68 -10.06 22.25
C ALA A 829 -42.67 -9.71 21.15
N ALA A 830 -43.13 -8.99 20.14
CA ALA A 830 -42.30 -8.54 19.05
C ALA A 830 -42.71 -7.11 18.66
N VAL A 831 -41.73 -6.22 18.59
CA VAL A 831 -41.92 -4.83 18.17
C VAL A 831 -40.93 -4.52 17.07
N SER A 832 -41.42 -3.96 15.97
CA SER A 832 -40.58 -3.40 14.90
C SER A 832 -40.96 -1.94 14.68
N SER A 833 -39.97 -1.05 14.68
CA SER A 833 -40.12 0.35 14.31
C SER A 833 -39.23 0.61 13.11
N ASN A 834 -39.83 1.03 12.00
CA ASN A 834 -39.11 1.33 10.76
C ASN A 834 -39.36 2.79 10.42
N LEU A 835 -38.29 3.58 10.35
CA LEU A 835 -38.34 5.00 10.06
C LEU A 835 -37.50 5.27 8.82
N VAL A 836 -38.08 5.98 7.85
CA VAL A 836 -37.38 6.51 6.69
C VAL A 836 -37.61 8.02 6.64
N ARG A 837 -36.52 8.77 6.71
CA ARG A 837 -36.51 10.21 6.45
C ARG A 837 -35.64 10.49 5.24
N MET A 838 -36.20 11.08 4.19
CA MET A 838 -35.46 11.42 2.98
C MET A 838 -35.72 12.87 2.57
N ASN A 839 -34.69 13.69 2.66
CA ASN A 839 -34.69 15.01 2.03
C ASN A 839 -33.94 14.90 0.70
N THR A 840 -34.57 15.28 -0.39
CA THR A 840 -33.94 15.17 -1.71
C THR A 840 -34.23 16.42 -2.51
N ARG A 841 -33.18 17.18 -2.83
CA ARG A 841 -33.31 18.54 -3.33
C ARG A 841 -32.39 18.74 -4.53
N ALA A 842 -32.96 19.05 -5.68
CA ALA A 842 -32.26 19.55 -6.85
C ALA A 842 -32.52 21.05 -6.97
N ARG A 843 -31.50 21.88 -6.73
CA ARG A 843 -31.64 23.34 -6.58
C ARG A 843 -30.71 24.11 -7.52
N VAL A 844 -31.23 25.16 -8.13
CA VAL A 844 -30.47 26.21 -8.83
C VAL A 844 -30.78 27.54 -8.15
N THR A 845 -29.78 28.14 -7.50
CA THR A 845 -29.98 29.29 -6.58
C THR A 845 -28.92 30.38 -6.74
N ASP A 846 -29.09 31.44 -5.94
CA ASP A 846 -28.07 32.45 -5.65
C ASP A 846 -27.54 33.21 -6.88
N GLY A 847 -28.42 33.54 -7.82
CA GLY A 847 -28.05 34.32 -9.00
C GLY A 847 -27.35 33.53 -10.10
N SER A 848 -27.44 32.19 -10.08
CA SER A 848 -26.84 31.35 -11.12
C SER A 848 -27.41 31.66 -12.51
N THR A 849 -26.55 31.68 -13.54
CA THR A 849 -26.95 31.80 -14.94
C THR A 849 -26.68 30.49 -15.66
N ILE A 850 -27.70 29.84 -16.20
CA ILE A 850 -27.54 28.64 -17.05
C ILE A 850 -27.93 28.99 -18.48
N THR A 851 -26.97 28.91 -19.39
CA THR A 851 -27.17 29.08 -20.84
C THR A 851 -27.18 27.71 -21.51
N ILE A 852 -28.32 27.29 -22.04
CA ILE A 852 -28.45 26.04 -22.81
C ILE A 852 -28.15 26.26 -24.31
N PRO A 853 -27.81 25.20 -25.08
CA PRO A 853 -27.40 25.34 -26.47
C PRO A 853 -28.41 26.05 -27.36
N GLY A 854 -27.91 26.88 -28.28
CA GLY A 854 -28.71 27.51 -29.32
C GLY A 854 -29.00 26.55 -30.48
N LYS A 855 -30.15 25.86 -30.43
CA LYS A 855 -30.78 25.06 -31.50
C LYS A 855 -29.99 23.83 -32.01
N HIS A 856 -30.34 22.65 -31.49
CA HIS A 856 -30.32 21.35 -32.18
C HIS A 856 -31.54 20.53 -31.69
N LEU A 857 -32.26 19.85 -32.60
CA LEU A 857 -33.56 19.19 -32.34
C LEU A 857 -33.54 18.19 -31.17
N ASP A 858 -32.36 17.73 -30.73
CA ASP A 858 -32.24 16.73 -29.67
C ASP A 858 -31.42 17.18 -28.45
N ASP A 859 -30.78 18.38 -28.45
CA ASP A 859 -29.74 18.74 -27.46
C ASP A 859 -30.07 19.96 -26.57
N SER A 860 -31.04 20.81 -26.92
CA SER A 860 -31.37 22.03 -26.16
C SER A 860 -32.32 21.76 -24.99
N ARG A 861 -31.86 21.06 -23.95
CA ARG A 861 -32.68 20.66 -22.80
C ARG A 861 -31.96 20.83 -21.46
N LEU A 862 -32.67 21.36 -20.46
CA LEU A 862 -32.27 21.39 -19.05
C LEU A 862 -33.26 20.56 -18.25
N ASP A 863 -32.77 19.53 -17.57
CA ASP A 863 -33.53 18.68 -16.65
C ASP A 863 -33.11 18.98 -15.21
N ILE A 864 -34.06 19.34 -14.35
CA ILE A 864 -33.87 19.50 -12.90
C ILE A 864 -34.85 18.57 -12.18
N ASN A 865 -34.34 17.45 -11.68
CA ASN A 865 -35.17 16.36 -11.17
C ASN A 865 -34.85 16.01 -9.72
N ALA A 866 -35.88 15.85 -8.89
CA ALA A 866 -35.76 15.32 -7.54
C ALA A 866 -36.67 14.10 -7.40
N HIS A 867 -36.08 12.92 -7.16
CA HIS A 867 -36.81 11.65 -7.10
C HIS A 867 -36.59 10.94 -5.77
N ASN A 868 -37.68 10.54 -5.12
CA ASN A 868 -37.65 9.71 -3.92
C ASN A 868 -38.42 8.42 -4.09
N ASN A 869 -37.82 7.29 -3.68
CA ASN A 869 -38.51 6.02 -3.57
C ASN A 869 -38.28 5.39 -2.19
N THR A 870 -39.34 4.87 -1.57
CA THR A 870 -39.26 4.24 -0.24
C THR A 870 -40.02 2.93 -0.18
N ASP A 871 -39.34 1.81 0.06
CA ASP A 871 -39.98 0.52 0.26
C ASP A 871 -39.75 -0.03 1.67
N ILE A 872 -40.85 -0.36 2.37
CA ILE A 872 -40.80 -0.92 3.72
C ILE A 872 -41.63 -2.21 3.78
N ILE A 873 -40.98 -3.31 4.16
CA ILE A 873 -41.59 -4.61 4.43
C ILE A 873 -41.34 -4.98 5.90
N GLY A 874 -42.38 -4.82 6.73
CA GLY A 874 -42.37 -5.21 8.14
C GLY A 874 -43.16 -6.49 8.37
N VAL A 875 -42.51 -7.54 8.89
CA VAL A 875 -43.14 -8.80 9.30
C VAL A 875 -42.87 -9.05 10.78
N VAL A 876 -43.91 -8.97 11.61
CA VAL A 876 -43.81 -9.12 13.05
C VAL A 876 -44.66 -10.28 13.54
N VAL A 877 -44.05 -11.25 14.20
CA VAL A 877 -44.70 -12.46 14.68
C VAL A 877 -44.47 -12.62 16.18
N ALA A 878 -45.56 -12.63 16.95
CA ALA A 878 -45.55 -13.00 18.36
C ALA A 878 -46.29 -14.32 18.55
N ALA A 879 -45.63 -15.30 19.15
CA ALA A 879 -46.19 -16.61 19.47
C ALA A 879 -46.06 -16.90 20.97
N SER A 880 -47.11 -17.40 21.62
CA SER A 880 -47.02 -17.76 23.03
C SER A 880 -47.85 -18.99 23.31
N VAL A 881 -47.28 -20.09 23.79
CA VAL A 881 -48.06 -21.30 24.07
C VAL A 881 -47.67 -21.93 25.41
N GLY A 882 -48.51 -21.81 26.44
CA GLY A 882 -48.23 -22.33 27.79
C GLY A 882 -49.18 -23.44 28.20
N LEU A 883 -48.72 -24.62 28.61
CA LEU A 883 -49.60 -25.78 28.82
C LEU A 883 -49.17 -26.64 30.05
N GLN A 884 -50.06 -27.04 30.98
CA GLN A 884 -49.80 -27.92 32.16
C GLN A 884 -50.95 -28.93 32.41
N SER A 885 -50.80 -30.04 33.17
CA SER A 885 -51.89 -31.02 33.48
C SER A 885 -51.86 -31.60 34.95
N GLY A 886 -52.97 -32.05 35.57
CA GLY A 886 -53.16 -32.20 37.07
C GLY A 886 -52.98 -33.61 37.68
N SER A 887 -53.25 -33.98 38.96
CA SER A 887 -53.85 -33.32 40.15
C SER A 887 -52.84 -32.81 41.17
N THR A 888 -52.97 -31.67 41.84
CA THR A 888 -54.24 -31.03 42.16
C THR A 888 -54.58 -30.05 41.06
N THR A 889 -54.56 -28.72 41.15
CA THR A 889 -54.84 -28.02 39.87
C THR A 889 -54.33 -26.60 39.75
N THR A 890 -53.59 -26.28 38.65
CA THR A 890 -53.68 -25.09 37.73
C THR A 890 -52.43 -24.50 37.08
N VAL A 891 -52.18 -23.18 36.96
CA VAL A 891 -52.89 -22.15 36.13
C VAL A 891 -51.97 -21.84 34.95
N SER A 892 -52.48 -21.75 33.73
CA SER A 892 -51.71 -21.34 32.54
C SER A 892 -52.20 -20.00 32.01
N LEU A 893 -51.30 -19.05 31.81
CA LEU A 893 -51.55 -17.79 31.10
C LEU A 893 -50.67 -17.72 29.84
N SER A 894 -51.23 -17.24 28.72
CA SER A 894 -50.49 -16.99 27.49
C SER A 894 -50.75 -15.57 26.98
N GLY A 895 -49.68 -14.83 26.70
CA GLY A 895 -49.76 -13.49 26.12
C GLY A 895 -48.93 -13.39 24.84
N ALA A 896 -49.56 -12.95 23.74
CA ALA A 896 -48.86 -12.59 22.51
C ALA A 896 -49.10 -11.12 22.17
N GLY A 897 -48.04 -10.34 21.96
CA GLY A 897 -48.11 -8.94 21.58
C GLY A 897 -47.20 -8.64 20.39
N ALA A 898 -47.76 -8.24 19.26
CA ALA A 898 -47.00 -7.87 18.08
C ALA A 898 -47.35 -6.44 17.65
N SER A 899 -46.33 -5.61 17.40
CA SER A 899 -46.52 -4.24 16.92
C SER A 899 -45.52 -3.92 15.82
N VAL A 900 -45.99 -3.29 14.74
CA VAL A 900 -45.12 -2.64 13.76
C VAL A 900 -45.52 -1.18 13.62
N SER A 901 -44.55 -0.27 13.66
CA SER A 901 -44.70 1.13 13.26
C SER A 901 -43.83 1.35 12.03
N ASN A 902 -44.40 1.89 10.96
CA ASN A 902 -43.66 2.36 9.80
C ASN A 902 -43.91 3.86 9.64
N GLU A 903 -42.84 4.64 9.58
CA GLU A 903 -42.89 6.10 9.47
C GLU A 903 -42.07 6.55 8.26
N VAL A 904 -42.69 7.30 7.36
CA VAL A 904 -42.04 7.85 6.16
C VAL A 904 -42.35 9.33 6.06
N TYR A 905 -41.31 10.17 6.06
CA TYR A 905 -41.45 11.62 5.88
C TYR A 905 -40.19 12.25 5.25
N GLY A 906 -40.30 13.49 4.78
CA GLY A 906 -39.20 14.17 4.09
C GLY A 906 -39.66 15.05 2.93
N ASP A 907 -38.78 15.96 2.52
CA ASP A 907 -39.07 16.96 1.48
C ASP A 907 -38.40 16.55 0.15
N THR A 908 -39.13 16.60 -0.95
CA THR A 908 -38.65 16.34 -2.32
C THR A 908 -38.83 17.59 -3.16
N GLU A 909 -37.74 18.25 -3.55
CA GLU A 909 -37.77 19.60 -4.11
C GLU A 909 -36.92 19.73 -5.37
N ALA A 910 -37.56 20.10 -6.48
CA ALA A 910 -36.88 20.62 -7.66
C ALA A 910 -37.12 22.13 -7.74
N LEU A 911 -36.07 22.93 -7.62
CA LEU A 911 -36.17 24.37 -7.41
C LEU A 911 -35.24 25.17 -8.32
N ILE A 912 -35.78 26.21 -8.95
CA ILE A 912 -35.01 27.34 -9.47
C ILE A 912 -35.42 28.57 -8.67
N ASP A 913 -34.48 29.23 -8.00
CA ASP A 913 -34.74 30.41 -7.16
C ASP A 913 -33.73 31.53 -7.46
N GLY A 914 -34.23 32.75 -7.70
CA GLY A 914 -33.37 33.92 -7.90
C GLY A 914 -32.33 33.78 -9.03
N SER A 915 -32.60 32.99 -10.08
CA SER A 915 -31.61 32.58 -11.09
C SER A 915 -32.07 32.89 -12.53
N THR A 916 -31.17 32.82 -13.50
CA THR A 916 -31.47 33.08 -14.92
C THR A 916 -31.20 31.84 -15.76
N ILE A 917 -32.20 31.37 -16.50
CA ILE A 917 -32.03 30.32 -17.51
C ILE A 917 -32.28 30.94 -18.88
N GLN A 918 -31.29 30.86 -19.76
CA GLN A 918 -31.36 31.46 -21.09
C GLN A 918 -30.92 30.49 -22.18
N GLN A 919 -31.30 30.75 -23.42
CA GLN A 919 -30.87 29.97 -24.57
C GLN A 919 -29.85 30.76 -25.41
N GLY A 920 -28.80 30.09 -25.88
CA GLY A 920 -27.86 30.68 -26.83
C GLY A 920 -28.55 31.18 -28.11
N ALA A 921 -28.06 32.29 -28.68
CA ALA A 921 -28.70 32.96 -29.82
C ALA A 921 -28.93 32.02 -31.02
N SER A 922 -30.17 31.93 -31.54
CA SER A 922 -30.48 31.13 -32.73
C SER A 922 -31.21 31.90 -33.84
N THR A 923 -30.78 31.66 -35.08
CA THR A 923 -31.49 32.05 -36.29
C THR A 923 -32.66 31.08 -36.61
N THR A 924 -33.89 31.55 -36.34
CA THR A 924 -35.11 31.36 -37.15
C THR A 924 -35.68 29.95 -37.41
N ALA A 925 -35.75 29.01 -36.45
CA ALA A 925 -36.71 27.89 -36.56
C ALA A 925 -37.33 27.51 -35.22
N ALA A 926 -38.58 27.02 -35.25
CA ALA A 926 -39.35 26.63 -34.06
C ALA A 926 -38.71 25.45 -33.31
N SER A 927 -38.82 25.47 -31.98
CA SER A 927 -38.51 24.35 -31.09
C SER A 927 -39.44 23.17 -31.32
N ASP A 928 -39.04 21.98 -30.88
CA ASP A 928 -39.96 20.85 -30.68
C ASP A 928 -40.16 20.57 -29.18
N ALA A 929 -41.10 19.67 -28.85
CA ALA A 929 -41.44 19.28 -27.49
C ALA A 929 -40.32 18.51 -26.75
N ALA A 930 -39.14 18.32 -27.34
CA ALA A 930 -37.99 17.71 -26.68
C ALA A 930 -36.99 18.75 -26.14
N THR A 931 -37.17 20.03 -26.49
CA THR A 931 -36.33 21.16 -26.06
C THR A 931 -37.02 21.97 -24.95
N GLY A 932 -36.24 22.60 -24.05
CA GLY A 932 -36.76 23.45 -22.97
C GLY A 932 -36.21 23.15 -21.57
N VAL A 933 -36.89 23.70 -20.56
CA VAL A 933 -36.57 23.52 -19.13
C VAL A 933 -37.63 22.60 -18.51
N TYR A 934 -37.18 21.50 -17.93
CA TYR A 934 -38.03 20.50 -17.27
C TYR A 934 -37.68 20.45 -15.79
N LEU A 935 -38.69 20.69 -14.94
CA LEU A 935 -38.60 20.54 -13.51
C LEU A 935 -39.55 19.42 -13.08
N GLU A 936 -39.02 18.39 -12.43
CA GLU A 936 -39.80 17.26 -11.92
C GLU A 936 -39.43 16.96 -10.47
N ALA A 937 -40.44 16.82 -9.62
CA ALA A 937 -40.29 16.38 -8.25
C ALA A 937 -41.33 15.31 -7.96
N ASP A 938 -40.88 14.09 -7.66
CA ASP A 938 -41.77 12.96 -7.42
C ASP A 938 -41.30 12.09 -6.26
N ALA A 939 -42.25 11.53 -5.54
CA ALA A 939 -42.00 10.66 -4.41
C ALA A 939 -42.94 9.45 -4.49
N ASN A 940 -42.36 8.26 -4.60
CA ASN A 940 -43.02 6.97 -4.66
C ASN A 940 -42.70 6.14 -3.41
N GLY A 941 -43.44 5.06 -3.20
CA GLY A 941 -43.09 4.10 -2.17
C GLY A 941 -44.15 3.03 -1.93
N PHE A 942 -43.70 1.92 -1.35
CA PHE A 942 -44.51 0.77 -1.01
C PHE A 942 -44.33 0.35 0.46
N ILE A 943 -45.42 0.28 1.23
CA ILE A 943 -45.37 -0.16 2.62
C ILE A 943 -46.24 -1.40 2.82
N SER A 944 -45.64 -2.48 3.32
CA SER A 944 -46.29 -3.74 3.68
C SER A 944 -46.03 -4.09 5.14
N ALA A 945 -47.10 -4.13 5.95
CA ALA A 945 -47.05 -4.43 7.37
C ALA A 945 -47.84 -5.72 7.68
N THR A 946 -47.14 -6.83 7.93
CA THR A 946 -47.74 -8.11 8.32
C THR A 946 -47.50 -8.38 9.80
N VAL A 947 -48.58 -8.43 10.58
CA VAL A 947 -48.51 -8.61 12.04
C VAL A 947 -49.32 -9.81 12.47
N VAL A 948 -48.69 -10.76 13.16
CA VAL A 948 -49.33 -11.99 13.65
C VAL A 948 -49.09 -12.13 15.15
N ALA A 949 -50.16 -12.11 15.93
CA ALA A 949 -50.12 -12.44 17.35
C ALA A 949 -50.95 -13.70 17.64
N ALA A 950 -50.28 -14.78 18.04
CA ALA A 950 -50.88 -16.07 18.34
C ALA A 950 -50.61 -16.47 19.80
N SER A 951 -51.66 -16.72 20.59
CA SER A 951 -51.53 -17.15 21.99
C SER A 951 -52.32 -18.44 22.27
N LEU A 952 -51.76 -19.36 23.07
CA LEU A 952 -52.46 -20.58 23.51
C LEU A 952 -52.03 -21.04 24.92
N ALA A 953 -52.91 -20.83 25.89
CA ALA A 953 -52.78 -21.28 27.27
C ALA A 953 -53.54 -22.61 27.51
N TYR A 954 -53.04 -23.53 28.35
CA TYR A 954 -53.73 -24.76 28.74
C TYR A 954 -53.41 -25.25 30.15
N ALA A 955 -54.42 -25.56 30.96
CA ALA A 955 -54.28 -26.01 32.34
C ALA A 955 -55.17 -27.23 32.64
N GLY A 956 -54.64 -28.30 33.25
CA GLY A 956 -55.41 -29.51 33.64
C GLY A 956 -55.34 -29.92 35.12
N SER A 957 -56.28 -30.77 35.58
CA SER A 957 -56.62 -31.17 36.98
C SER A 957 -56.81 -32.70 37.13
N THR A 958 -56.77 -33.30 38.34
CA THR A 958 -57.48 -34.59 38.57
C THR A 958 -58.64 -34.55 39.59
N THR A 959 -58.64 -33.68 40.62
CA THR A 959 -59.86 -33.20 41.34
C THR A 959 -59.60 -31.82 42.01
N GLY A 960 -60.06 -30.73 41.34
CA GLY A 960 -60.25 -29.31 41.78
C GLY A 960 -59.00 -28.42 41.97
N THR A 961 -58.79 -27.19 41.48
CA THR A 961 -59.47 -26.24 40.56
C THR A 961 -58.58 -25.77 39.40
N GLY A 962 -59.03 -25.88 38.12
CA GLY A 962 -58.42 -25.55 36.78
C GLY A 962 -58.71 -24.13 36.25
N VAL A 963 -57.76 -23.40 35.65
CA VAL A 963 -57.85 -21.98 35.20
C VAL A 963 -56.85 -21.74 34.07
N ALA A 964 -57.32 -21.15 32.96
CA ALA A 964 -56.49 -20.72 31.82
C ALA A 964 -56.96 -19.36 31.28
N GLY A 965 -56.03 -18.55 30.77
CA GLY A 965 -56.31 -17.27 30.13
C GLY A 965 -55.34 -16.96 28.99
N ALA A 966 -55.86 -16.44 27.88
CA ALA A 966 -55.08 -16.14 26.68
C ALA A 966 -55.43 -14.75 26.12
N ILE A 967 -54.42 -13.96 25.78
CA ILE A 967 -54.56 -12.64 25.14
C ILE A 967 -53.58 -12.55 23.98
N GLY A 968 -54.09 -12.16 22.80
CA GLY A 968 -53.30 -11.82 21.62
C GLY A 968 -53.62 -10.39 21.18
N VAL A 969 -52.60 -9.56 20.97
CA VAL A 969 -52.74 -8.18 20.46
C VAL A 969 -51.81 -8.00 19.27
N SER A 970 -52.35 -7.53 18.15
CA SER A 970 -51.61 -7.16 16.94
C SER A 970 -51.91 -5.71 16.59
N LEU A 971 -50.88 -4.90 16.41
CA LEU A 971 -50.98 -3.49 16.02
C LEU A 971 -50.08 -3.23 14.81
N ALA A 972 -50.61 -2.55 13.81
CA ALA A 972 -49.86 -2.06 12.67
C ALA A 972 -50.20 -0.57 12.49
N GLU A 973 -49.19 0.27 12.59
CA GLU A 973 -49.30 1.72 12.41
C GLU A 973 -48.40 2.13 11.25
N ASN A 974 -48.96 2.87 10.29
CA ASN A 974 -48.22 3.41 9.16
C ASN A 974 -48.50 4.91 9.11
N THR A 975 -47.46 5.72 9.29
CA THR A 975 -47.54 7.19 9.26
C THR A 975 -46.74 7.68 8.07
N ILE A 976 -47.41 8.35 7.12
CA ILE A 976 -46.80 8.83 5.89
C ILE A 976 -47.03 10.34 5.79
N GLY A 977 -45.98 11.09 5.47
CA GLY A 977 -46.08 12.50 5.08
C GLY A 977 -46.17 13.52 6.21
N LYS A 978 -45.93 13.09 7.46
CA LYS A 978 -46.07 13.95 8.64
C LYS A 978 -44.87 13.78 9.57
N ASP A 979 -44.21 14.89 9.87
CA ASP A 979 -43.14 14.91 10.87
C ASP A 979 -43.69 14.53 12.27
N PRO A 980 -43.20 13.46 12.90
CA PRO A 980 -43.66 13.01 14.22
C PRO A 980 -43.29 13.99 15.34
N LYS A 981 -42.25 14.83 15.16
CA LYS A 981 -41.80 15.86 16.10
C LYS A 981 -42.51 17.20 15.90
N ASN A 982 -43.00 17.47 14.70
CA ASN A 982 -43.76 18.67 14.38
C ASN A 982 -45.01 18.36 13.55
N SER A 983 -46.13 18.14 14.25
CA SER A 983 -47.40 17.77 13.63
C SER A 983 -47.98 18.78 12.64
N ASN A 984 -47.39 19.97 12.53
CA ASN A 984 -47.79 21.03 11.61
C ASN A 984 -46.90 21.11 10.35
N LYS A 985 -45.79 20.37 10.28
CA LYS A 985 -44.93 20.28 9.09
C LYS A 985 -45.35 19.04 8.28
N SER A 986 -45.91 19.28 7.10
CA SER A 986 -46.18 18.25 6.10
C SER A 986 -45.01 18.15 5.13
N ASN A 987 -44.79 16.96 4.55
CA ASN A 987 -43.85 16.79 3.45
C ASN A 987 -44.16 17.74 2.29
N ALA A 988 -43.12 18.38 1.75
CA ALA A 988 -43.21 19.14 0.53
C ALA A 988 -42.76 18.28 -0.66
N ILE A 989 -43.63 18.05 -1.63
CA ILE A 989 -43.25 17.54 -2.96
C ILE A 989 -43.54 18.67 -3.93
N ARG A 990 -42.50 19.33 -4.44
CA ARG A 990 -42.68 20.54 -5.24
C ARG A 990 -41.62 20.74 -6.31
N ALA A 991 -42.10 21.09 -7.50
CA ALA A 991 -41.33 21.62 -8.61
C ALA A 991 -41.67 23.12 -8.72
N VAL A 992 -40.71 24.01 -8.42
CA VAL A 992 -40.97 25.45 -8.28
C VAL A 992 -39.92 26.29 -9.00
N ILE A 993 -40.38 27.35 -9.66
CA ILE A 993 -39.55 28.45 -10.16
C ILE A 993 -39.97 29.70 -9.38
N ASN A 994 -39.04 30.32 -8.67
CA ASN A 994 -39.27 31.52 -7.87
C ASN A 994 -38.27 32.62 -8.22
N ASP A 995 -38.73 33.87 -8.28
CA ASP A 995 -37.91 35.07 -8.49
C ASP A 995 -36.84 34.95 -9.61
N SER A 996 -37.12 34.17 -10.66
CA SER A 996 -36.17 33.77 -11.71
C SER A 996 -36.61 34.22 -13.10
N ASP A 997 -35.63 34.42 -13.99
CA ASP A 997 -35.86 34.77 -15.39
C ASP A 997 -35.60 33.56 -16.30
N ILE A 998 -36.55 33.22 -17.17
CA ILE A 998 -36.46 32.06 -18.08
C ILE A 998 -36.70 32.56 -19.51
N ASP A 999 -35.63 32.68 -20.29
CA ASP A 999 -35.65 33.10 -21.70
C ASP A 999 -35.20 31.96 -22.61
N VAL A 1000 -36.13 31.06 -22.94
CA VAL A 1000 -35.94 29.96 -23.89
C VAL A 1000 -36.83 30.16 -25.12
N SER A 1001 -36.25 30.06 -26.31
CA SER A 1001 -36.99 30.28 -27.56
C SER A 1001 -37.59 28.98 -28.09
N GLY A 1002 -38.90 28.99 -28.32
CA GLY A 1002 -39.65 27.82 -28.76
C GLY A 1002 -41.17 28.02 -28.82
N GLU A 1003 -41.89 27.24 -29.63
CA GLU A 1003 -43.37 27.20 -29.64
C GLU A 1003 -43.96 26.38 -28.50
#